data_AF-A0A848LEL5-F1
#
_entry.id   AF-A0A848LEL5-F1
#
_cell.length_a   1.000
_cell.length_b   1.000
_cell.length_c   1.000
_cell.angle_alpha   90.00
_cell.angle_beta   90.00
_cell.angle_gamma   90.00
#
_symmetry.space_group_name_H-M   'P 1'
#
loop_
_entity.id
_entity.type
_entity.pdbx_description
1 polymer ?
#
loop_
_entity_poly.entity_id
_entity_poly.type
_entity_poly.pdbx_seq_one_letter_code
_entity_poly.pdbx_strand_id
1 'polypeptide(L)'
;MRYTRTWKRTLRLHVMPALALLMAGSAGAVTPTGVTKVSRVTGATPAGEVLPNPNQTHSNYEVYGTDLGIVWDKGGGEVFVLFGDTFGAGWCGNGGCGGGWRSNVLARSSDTALANGLSFSTMIQDYARHAKEILPSRKIDNDEMTVIPTAGVTVGSRHYIHYMSVRHWGEAGTWQTNYAGIAYSDDNGQNWVKHPTARWQNNASWTNNFQMAAFVKNGGFVYMYATPNGRRGNVHLARVPEGSLLDINAYRYWDGNGWSTSQAAARPVAIGIAGELSVSYNAALGRFLMTYLNEHRQAIVMRDAATPTGPWSGEKVLASGSAFPGLYNAFIHPWGNTATELYFVMSQWTPYNTFLMRATLTGDTEGDNLLSEPSFETQAATPVMAPWYVQGQAGIDRNLFSARTGQDNGFVRNNSGWNALKQSVVVQPYTDYTLRGWVRTSSNNTAGYFGARGVNNGPVLSERAFGSLPGYTEQVVSFNSGANSVVEVYGGLWANGDTWLQLDDVSLTRVGNLVAQPGFEQQPSTSATSPWYADGNAGIDRGLGFARTGANNAWARNTQGWNAIKQEVAVTPNTRYTLTGWVKTAGAHTDGYFGARVLRGGPILNEVPFTQPLGSYTRLSVTFDSGSNHSVELFAGMWAHGTDTWIQVDDVSLTRE
;
A
#
# COMPACT_ATOMS: atom_id res chain seq x y z
N MET A 1 -38.87 -22.27 -65.87
CA MET A 1 -37.58 -21.75 -66.37
C MET A 1 -37.20 -20.53 -65.54
N ARG A 2 -36.25 -20.63 -64.60
CA ARG A 2 -35.36 -19.57 -64.08
C ARG A 2 -34.76 -20.02 -62.75
N TYR A 3 -33.45 -20.23 -62.81
CA TYR A 3 -32.55 -20.52 -61.69
C TYR A 3 -32.38 -19.28 -60.79
N THR A 4 -32.38 -19.54 -59.49
CA THR A 4 -31.93 -18.66 -58.41
C THR A 4 -30.40 -18.54 -58.44
N ARG A 5 -29.86 -17.30 -58.40
CA ARG A 5 -28.44 -17.02 -58.19
C ARG A 5 -28.26 -16.31 -56.85
N THR A 6 -27.73 -17.03 -55.88
CA THR A 6 -27.14 -16.49 -54.64
C THR A 6 -25.67 -16.15 -54.89
N TRP A 7 -25.28 -14.91 -54.63
CA TRP A 7 -23.89 -14.44 -54.69
C TRP A 7 -23.21 -14.66 -53.34
N LYS A 8 -22.22 -15.54 -53.30
CA LYS A 8 -21.24 -15.64 -52.21
C LYS A 8 -20.22 -14.50 -52.36
N ARG A 9 -20.09 -13.63 -51.35
CA ARG A 9 -18.93 -12.73 -51.18
C ARG A 9 -17.97 -13.36 -50.17
N THR A 10 -16.79 -13.72 -50.66
CA THR A 10 -15.63 -14.19 -49.88
C THR A 10 -14.94 -12.99 -49.24
N LEU A 11 -15.03 -12.83 -47.92
CA LEU A 11 -14.22 -11.88 -47.17
C LEU A 11 -12.98 -12.62 -46.65
N ARG A 12 -11.81 -12.35 -47.25
CA ARG A 12 -10.51 -12.84 -46.75
C ARG A 12 -10.11 -11.99 -45.54
N LEU A 13 -10.34 -12.51 -44.34
CA LEU A 13 -9.76 -11.99 -43.11
C LEU A 13 -8.26 -12.33 -43.10
N HIS A 14 -7.39 -11.33 -43.19
CA HIS A 14 -5.97 -11.51 -42.89
C HIS A 14 -5.81 -11.52 -41.37
N VAL A 15 -5.64 -12.70 -40.79
CA VAL A 15 -5.24 -12.88 -39.40
C VAL A 15 -3.71 -12.83 -39.37
N MET A 16 -3.14 -11.73 -38.87
CA MET A 16 -1.75 -11.71 -38.42
C MET A 16 -1.70 -12.30 -37.00
N PRO A 17 -0.91 -13.35 -36.73
CA PRO A 17 -0.62 -13.74 -35.36
C PRO A 17 0.56 -12.90 -34.87
N ALA A 18 0.28 -11.81 -34.16
CA ALA A 18 1.28 -11.18 -33.32
C ALA A 18 1.43 -12.02 -32.05
N LEU A 19 2.23 -13.08 -32.13
CA LEU A 19 2.67 -13.82 -30.94
C LEU A 19 3.80 -13.02 -30.29
N ALA A 20 3.45 -11.91 -29.63
CA ALA A 20 4.35 -11.26 -28.69
C ALA A 20 4.41 -12.15 -27.44
N LEU A 21 5.46 -12.98 -27.35
CA LEU A 21 5.83 -13.62 -26.10
C LEU A 21 6.24 -12.50 -25.14
N LEU A 22 5.28 -11.94 -24.39
CA LEU A 22 5.56 -11.16 -23.19
C LEU A 22 6.23 -12.14 -22.23
N MET A 23 7.56 -12.12 -22.20
CA MET A 23 8.31 -12.54 -21.03
C MET A 23 7.80 -11.66 -19.89
N ALA A 24 6.81 -12.15 -19.14
CA ALA A 24 6.41 -11.55 -17.88
C ALA A 24 7.63 -11.67 -16.96
N GLY A 25 8.46 -10.61 -16.95
CA GLY A 25 9.49 -10.46 -15.95
C GLY A 25 8.82 -10.61 -14.60
N SER A 26 9.39 -11.43 -13.71
CA SER A 26 8.95 -11.52 -12.34
C SER A 26 8.80 -10.11 -11.77
N ALA A 27 7.67 -9.82 -11.12
CA ALA A 27 7.42 -8.57 -10.39
C ALA A 27 8.45 -8.39 -9.25
N GLY A 28 9.67 -8.00 -9.58
CA GLY A 28 10.74 -7.68 -8.62
C GLY A 28 10.52 -6.29 -8.03
N ALA A 29 10.95 -6.09 -6.79
CA ALA A 29 10.88 -4.79 -6.13
C ALA A 29 11.61 -3.71 -6.94
N VAL A 30 11.21 -2.45 -6.75
CA VAL A 30 11.63 -1.34 -7.62
C VAL A 30 12.11 -0.15 -6.79
N THR A 31 13.18 0.49 -7.22
CA THR A 31 13.75 1.68 -6.59
C THR A 31 13.76 2.86 -7.56
N PRO A 32 13.45 4.10 -7.10
CA PRO A 32 13.52 5.28 -7.94
C PRO A 32 14.92 5.90 -7.91
N THR A 33 15.36 6.45 -9.04
CA THR A 33 16.65 7.16 -9.19
C THR A 33 16.51 8.35 -10.14
N GLY A 34 17.53 9.22 -10.21
CA GLY A 34 17.64 10.24 -11.27
C GLY A 34 16.51 11.27 -11.30
N VAL A 35 16.03 11.72 -10.14
CA VAL A 35 14.85 12.59 -10.05
C VAL A 35 15.16 14.01 -10.53
N THR A 36 14.32 14.53 -11.42
CA THR A 36 14.48 15.85 -12.05
C THR A 36 13.15 16.58 -12.19
N LYS A 37 13.20 17.92 -12.24
CA LYS A 37 12.06 18.76 -12.67
C LYS A 37 11.98 18.74 -14.19
N VAL A 38 10.80 18.43 -14.71
CA VAL A 38 10.50 18.48 -16.15
C VAL A 38 9.92 19.83 -16.52
N SER A 39 8.91 20.31 -15.79
CA SER A 39 8.24 21.58 -16.08
C SER A 39 7.62 22.18 -14.82
N ARG A 40 7.32 23.48 -14.87
CA ARG A 40 6.29 24.07 -14.01
C ARG A 40 4.93 23.54 -14.46
N VAL A 41 4.03 23.36 -13.50
CA VAL A 41 2.63 22.99 -13.75
C VAL A 41 1.71 24.17 -13.44
N THR A 42 2.02 24.95 -12.40
CA THR A 42 1.24 26.13 -12.00
C THR A 42 2.10 27.38 -11.83
N GLY A 43 1.45 28.54 -11.74
CA GLY A 43 2.00 29.86 -11.45
C GLY A 43 2.66 30.56 -12.64
N ALA A 44 3.39 31.63 -12.33
CA ALA A 44 4.20 32.38 -13.30
C ALA A 44 5.62 31.82 -13.38
N THR A 45 6.24 31.92 -14.55
CA THR A 45 7.68 31.66 -14.70
C THR A 45 8.47 32.76 -13.99
N PRO A 46 9.23 32.46 -12.92
CA PRO A 46 10.09 33.45 -12.28
C PRO A 46 11.20 33.91 -13.21
N ALA A 47 11.71 35.13 -13.00
CA ALA A 47 12.84 35.65 -13.76
C ALA A 47 14.07 34.71 -13.62
N GLY A 48 14.67 34.34 -14.75
CA GLY A 48 15.83 33.45 -14.82
C GLY A 48 15.51 31.95 -14.78
N GLU A 49 14.25 31.54 -14.57
CA GLU A 49 13.85 30.14 -14.69
C GLU A 49 13.70 29.73 -16.16
N VAL A 50 14.31 28.61 -16.54
CA VAL A 50 14.28 28.07 -17.91
C VAL A 50 13.37 26.85 -18.07
N LEU A 51 12.69 26.43 -16.99
CA LEU A 51 11.76 25.31 -17.05
C LEU A 51 10.57 25.66 -17.97
N PRO A 52 10.12 24.71 -18.82
CA PRO A 52 8.86 24.86 -19.51
C PRO A 52 7.73 25.17 -18.53
N ASN A 53 6.85 26.09 -18.91
CA ASN A 53 5.63 26.41 -18.17
C ASN A 53 4.49 26.57 -19.19
N PRO A 54 3.94 25.45 -19.70
CA PRO A 54 2.96 25.47 -20.77
C PRO A 54 1.62 26.11 -20.34
N ASN A 55 1.34 26.13 -19.04
CA ASN A 55 0.02 26.52 -18.53
C ASN A 55 -0.10 28.01 -18.20
N GLN A 56 0.99 28.64 -17.71
CA GLN A 56 0.99 30.04 -17.27
C GLN A 56 -0.24 30.39 -16.43
N THR A 57 -0.54 29.56 -15.42
CA THR A 57 -1.88 29.56 -14.80
C THR A 57 -2.27 30.87 -14.11
N HIS A 58 -1.28 31.68 -13.74
CA HIS A 58 -1.49 33.00 -13.14
C HIS A 58 -2.23 33.96 -14.10
N SER A 59 -1.91 33.93 -15.40
CA SER A 59 -2.51 34.82 -16.41
C SER A 59 -3.72 34.20 -17.10
N ASN A 60 -3.72 32.86 -17.24
CA ASN A 60 -4.77 32.14 -17.94
C ASN A 60 -5.94 31.73 -17.04
N TYR A 61 -5.72 31.62 -15.72
CA TYR A 61 -6.71 31.07 -14.77
C TYR A 61 -6.73 31.76 -13.40
N GLU A 62 -5.99 32.87 -13.23
CA GLU A 62 -5.79 33.56 -11.94
C GLU A 62 -5.25 32.66 -10.82
N VAL A 63 -4.40 31.69 -11.16
CA VAL A 63 -3.75 30.79 -10.19
C VAL A 63 -2.28 31.18 -10.07
N TYR A 64 -1.96 32.01 -9.06
CA TYR A 64 -0.63 32.56 -8.82
C TYR A 64 0.22 31.65 -7.93
N GLY A 65 -0.39 31.13 -6.87
CA GLY A 65 0.18 30.14 -5.97
C GLY A 65 -0.86 29.08 -5.63
N THR A 66 -0.44 27.82 -5.61
CA THR A 66 -1.31 26.67 -5.32
C THR A 66 -0.45 25.44 -4.99
N ASP A 67 -1.09 24.41 -4.46
CA ASP A 67 -0.45 23.16 -4.13
C ASP A 67 -1.25 21.92 -4.52
N LEU A 68 -0.70 20.75 -4.18
CA LEU A 68 -1.18 19.44 -4.58
C LEU A 68 -0.98 19.18 -6.08
N GLY A 69 -2.02 18.73 -6.78
CA GLY A 69 -1.92 18.17 -8.12
C GLY A 69 -2.32 16.70 -8.18
N ILE A 70 -3.34 16.31 -7.42
CA ILE A 70 -3.92 14.96 -7.43
C ILE A 70 -4.39 14.67 -8.84
N VAL A 71 -3.77 13.68 -9.48
CA VAL A 71 -4.02 13.35 -10.89
C VAL A 71 -4.59 11.95 -11.03
N TRP A 72 -5.66 11.81 -11.81
CA TRP A 72 -6.25 10.50 -12.11
C TRP A 72 -6.86 10.48 -13.50
N ASP A 73 -6.92 9.29 -14.08
CA ASP A 73 -7.58 9.05 -15.36
C ASP A 73 -9.10 9.28 -15.19
N LYS A 74 -9.63 10.28 -15.90
CA LYS A 74 -11.05 10.61 -15.86
C LYS A 74 -11.87 9.94 -16.95
N GLY A 75 -11.23 9.15 -17.82
CA GLY A 75 -11.83 8.59 -19.01
C GLY A 75 -11.94 9.60 -20.16
N GLY A 76 -12.19 9.07 -21.36
CA GLY A 76 -12.30 9.87 -22.58
C GLY A 76 -10.96 10.39 -23.11
N GLY A 77 -9.84 9.80 -22.71
CA GLY A 77 -8.50 10.25 -23.13
C GLY A 77 -8.04 11.52 -22.42
N GLU A 78 -8.56 11.80 -21.23
CA GLU A 78 -8.19 12.94 -20.39
C GLU A 78 -7.92 12.49 -18.94
N VAL A 79 -7.07 13.24 -18.25
CA VAL A 79 -6.92 13.20 -16.79
C VAL A 79 -7.58 14.43 -16.16
N PHE A 80 -7.97 14.27 -14.91
CA PHE A 80 -8.17 15.40 -14.01
C PHE A 80 -6.89 15.68 -13.22
N VAL A 81 -6.61 16.95 -12.94
CA VAL A 81 -5.54 17.39 -12.03
C VAL A 81 -6.14 18.37 -11.02
N LEU A 82 -6.20 17.95 -9.76
CA LEU A 82 -6.89 18.66 -8.69
C LEU A 82 -5.90 19.25 -7.68
N PHE A 83 -6.01 20.56 -7.48
CA PHE A 83 -5.14 21.34 -6.63
C PHE A 83 -5.84 21.72 -5.31
N GLY A 84 -5.04 22.05 -4.30
CA GLY A 84 -5.48 22.46 -2.97
C GLY A 84 -5.67 23.98 -2.86
N ASP A 85 -5.25 24.53 -1.72
CA ASP A 85 -5.43 25.95 -1.41
C ASP A 85 -4.75 26.81 -2.49
N THR A 86 -5.55 27.66 -3.13
CA THR A 86 -5.17 28.37 -4.36
C THR A 86 -5.41 29.86 -4.22
N PHE A 87 -4.41 30.66 -4.59
CA PHE A 87 -4.40 32.10 -4.40
C PHE A 87 -4.29 32.84 -5.75
N GLY A 88 -5.03 33.93 -5.83
CA GLY A 88 -5.14 34.79 -7.01
C GLY A 88 -4.29 36.07 -6.89
N ALA A 89 -4.80 37.15 -7.50
CA ALA A 89 -4.20 38.46 -7.36
C ALA A 89 -4.09 38.85 -5.87
N GLY A 90 -2.92 39.36 -5.47
CA GLY A 90 -2.60 39.66 -4.08
C GLY A 90 -2.05 38.48 -3.27
N TRP A 91 -1.67 37.37 -3.93
CA TRP A 91 -0.88 36.31 -3.30
C TRP A 91 0.46 36.85 -2.79
N CYS A 92 0.84 36.42 -1.58
CA CYS A 92 1.99 36.94 -0.82
C CYS A 92 3.37 36.45 -1.31
N GLY A 93 3.42 35.60 -2.35
CA GLY A 93 4.66 35.16 -3.01
C GLY A 93 5.28 33.87 -2.47
N ASN A 94 4.96 33.46 -1.23
CA ASN A 94 5.36 32.17 -0.65
C ASN A 94 4.29 31.66 0.31
N GLY A 95 4.12 30.34 0.38
CA GLY A 95 3.09 29.70 1.21
C GLY A 95 1.64 30.05 0.82
N GLY A 96 0.71 29.52 1.61
CA GLY A 96 -0.72 29.74 1.45
C GLY A 96 -1.23 31.01 2.12
N CYS A 97 -1.03 32.18 1.49
CA CYS A 97 -1.60 33.45 1.96
C CYS A 97 -1.96 34.44 0.85
N GLY A 98 -2.83 35.40 1.15
CA GLY A 98 -3.15 36.52 0.26
C GLY A 98 -4.55 36.44 -0.36
N GLY A 99 -4.74 37.17 -1.46
CA GLY A 99 -6.04 37.35 -2.12
C GLY A 99 -6.48 36.20 -3.02
N GLY A 100 -7.76 36.21 -3.40
CA GLY A 100 -8.34 35.26 -4.36
C GLY A 100 -8.33 33.80 -3.90
N TRP A 101 -8.47 33.57 -2.59
CA TRP A 101 -8.36 32.24 -1.99
C TRP A 101 -9.54 31.33 -2.37
N ARG A 102 -9.23 30.19 -3.00
CA ARG A 102 -10.13 29.09 -3.31
C ARG A 102 -9.54 27.82 -2.69
N SER A 103 -10.36 26.99 -2.03
CA SER A 103 -9.88 25.79 -1.31
C SER A 103 -9.29 24.74 -2.24
N ASN A 104 -9.70 24.76 -3.51
CA ASN A 104 -9.31 23.80 -4.54
C ASN A 104 -9.71 24.33 -5.91
N VAL A 105 -8.96 23.91 -6.93
CA VAL A 105 -9.26 24.17 -8.34
C VAL A 105 -8.94 22.92 -9.17
N LEU A 106 -9.66 22.72 -10.28
CA LEU A 106 -9.58 21.51 -11.09
C LEU A 106 -9.17 21.82 -12.53
N ALA A 107 -8.16 21.11 -13.04
CA ALA A 107 -7.76 21.12 -14.44
C ALA A 107 -8.13 19.82 -15.15
N ARG A 108 -8.31 19.92 -16.48
CA ARG A 108 -8.36 18.79 -17.42
C ARG A 108 -7.14 18.83 -18.31
N SER A 109 -6.58 17.67 -18.60
CA SER A 109 -5.48 17.53 -19.56
C SER A 109 -5.69 16.29 -20.42
N SER A 110 -5.50 16.43 -21.72
CA SER A 110 -5.37 15.32 -22.67
C SER A 110 -3.90 15.06 -23.05
N ASP A 111 -2.95 15.66 -22.32
CA ASP A 111 -1.54 15.62 -22.66
C ASP A 111 -0.91 14.28 -22.27
N THR A 112 -0.39 13.57 -23.26
CA THR A 112 0.32 12.30 -23.08
C THR A 112 1.83 12.44 -23.22
N ALA A 113 2.34 13.62 -23.62
CA ALA A 113 3.75 13.85 -23.96
C ALA A 113 4.53 14.44 -22.77
N LEU A 114 4.47 13.76 -21.62
CA LEU A 114 4.96 14.29 -20.33
C LEU A 114 6.44 14.70 -20.29
N ALA A 115 7.27 14.21 -21.22
CA ALA A 115 8.68 14.58 -21.30
C ALA A 115 8.93 16.07 -21.63
N ASN A 116 7.95 16.79 -22.21
CA ASN A 116 8.05 18.23 -22.49
C ASN A 116 7.24 19.11 -21.52
N GLY A 117 6.58 18.49 -20.54
CA GLY A 117 5.75 19.15 -19.53
C GLY A 117 4.35 18.55 -19.43
N LEU A 118 3.52 19.13 -18.57
CA LEU A 118 2.10 18.78 -18.42
C LEU A 118 1.26 19.99 -18.81
N SER A 119 0.70 19.99 -20.02
CA SER A 119 -0.19 21.05 -20.49
C SER A 119 -1.66 20.78 -20.12
N PHE A 120 -2.41 21.82 -19.79
CA PHE A 120 -3.84 21.73 -19.52
C PHE A 120 -4.64 22.06 -20.76
N SER A 121 -5.64 21.24 -21.06
CA SER A 121 -6.65 21.54 -22.06
C SER A 121 -7.54 22.70 -21.58
N THR A 122 -7.87 22.71 -20.29
CA THR A 122 -8.54 23.83 -19.60
C THR A 122 -8.48 23.64 -18.09
N MET A 123 -8.65 24.71 -17.30
CA MET A 123 -9.20 24.60 -15.94
C MET A 123 -10.72 24.73 -15.95
N ILE A 124 -11.39 24.15 -14.95
CA ILE A 124 -12.81 24.40 -14.69
C ILE A 124 -12.96 25.85 -14.23
N GLN A 125 -13.82 26.60 -14.91
CA GLN A 125 -13.98 28.04 -14.73
C GLN A 125 -15.43 28.39 -14.39
N ASP A 126 -15.63 29.45 -13.62
CA ASP A 126 -16.92 30.10 -13.33
C ASP A 126 -17.10 31.36 -14.20
N TYR A 127 -16.00 32.04 -14.52
CA TYR A 127 -15.92 33.05 -15.57
C TYR A 127 -14.57 32.98 -16.29
N ALA A 128 -14.49 33.64 -17.45
CA ALA A 128 -13.33 33.55 -18.32
C ALA A 128 -12.02 33.92 -17.60
N ARG A 129 -11.04 33.03 -17.69
CA ARG A 129 -9.71 33.13 -17.09
C ARG A 129 -9.66 33.08 -15.56
N HIS A 130 -10.70 32.57 -14.91
CA HIS A 130 -10.69 32.37 -13.47
C HIS A 130 -11.06 30.93 -13.13
N ALA A 131 -10.12 30.22 -12.49
CA ALA A 131 -10.37 28.87 -12.01
C ALA A 131 -11.41 28.88 -10.88
N LYS A 132 -12.43 28.05 -11.04
CA LYS A 132 -13.56 27.90 -10.11
C LYS A 132 -13.15 27.12 -8.87
N GLU A 133 -13.59 27.56 -7.69
CA GLU A 133 -13.61 26.72 -6.48
C GLU A 133 -14.69 25.65 -6.63
N ILE A 134 -14.30 24.39 -6.79
CA ILE A 134 -15.26 23.32 -7.10
C ILE A 134 -15.87 22.69 -5.83
N LEU A 135 -15.16 22.75 -4.71
CA LEU A 135 -15.65 22.33 -3.38
C LEU A 135 -15.42 23.49 -2.39
N PRO A 136 -16.42 24.37 -2.21
CA PRO A 136 -16.25 25.55 -1.35
C PRO A 136 -16.16 25.18 0.13
N SER A 137 -15.44 25.98 0.92
CA SER A 137 -15.43 25.94 2.39
C SER A 137 -16.19 27.12 2.98
N ARG A 138 -16.36 27.14 4.31
CA ARG A 138 -16.92 28.31 5.00
C ARG A 138 -15.92 29.47 5.13
N LYS A 139 -14.61 29.19 5.05
CA LYS A 139 -13.53 30.15 5.27
C LYS A 139 -13.53 30.73 6.70
N ILE A 140 -13.97 29.93 7.67
CA ILE A 140 -14.06 30.32 9.08
C ILE A 140 -13.17 29.38 9.89
N ASP A 141 -12.10 29.93 10.46
CA ASP A 141 -11.22 29.19 11.36
C ASP A 141 -12.00 28.64 12.57
N ASN A 142 -11.63 27.45 13.04
CA ASN A 142 -12.35 26.68 14.06
C ASN A 142 -13.79 26.25 13.69
N ASP A 143 -14.25 26.45 12.46
CA ASP A 143 -15.50 25.89 11.94
C ASP A 143 -15.23 25.05 10.69
N GLU A 144 -14.91 25.67 9.56
CA GLU A 144 -14.41 25.01 8.36
C GLU A 144 -13.53 26.02 7.61
N MET A 145 -12.24 26.01 7.94
CA MET A 145 -11.24 26.90 7.37
C MET A 145 -11.11 26.64 5.86
N THR A 146 -10.91 25.38 5.48
CA THR A 146 -10.76 25.00 4.08
C THR A 146 -11.22 23.57 3.81
N VAL A 147 -11.42 23.25 2.54
CA VAL A 147 -11.78 21.92 2.05
C VAL A 147 -10.68 21.46 1.10
N ILE A 148 -9.83 20.57 1.61
CA ILE A 148 -8.66 20.10 0.87
C ILE A 148 -8.96 18.74 0.24
N PRO A 149 -8.84 18.61 -1.09
CA PRO A 149 -8.93 17.31 -1.74
C PRO A 149 -7.73 16.45 -1.39
N THR A 150 -7.91 15.14 -1.31
CA THR A 150 -6.80 14.21 -1.03
C THR A 150 -6.70 13.09 -2.05
N ALA A 151 -7.82 12.66 -2.65
CA ALA A 151 -7.83 11.67 -3.72
C ALA A 151 -8.92 11.93 -4.75
N GLY A 152 -8.74 11.40 -5.96
CA GLY A 152 -9.75 11.39 -7.01
C GLY A 152 -9.81 10.02 -7.69
N VAL A 153 -11.01 9.63 -8.12
CA VAL A 153 -11.23 8.38 -8.88
C VAL A 153 -12.44 8.50 -9.79
N THR A 154 -12.41 7.83 -10.94
CA THR A 154 -13.57 7.73 -11.85
C THR A 154 -14.05 6.29 -11.89
N VAL A 155 -15.35 6.09 -11.67
CA VAL A 155 -16.03 4.79 -11.81
C VAL A 155 -17.19 4.93 -12.78
N GLY A 156 -17.16 4.17 -13.87
CA GLY A 156 -18.07 4.39 -14.99
C GLY A 156 -17.94 5.82 -15.53
N SER A 157 -19.07 6.53 -15.61
CA SER A 157 -19.13 7.94 -16.03
C SER A 157 -19.09 8.95 -14.88
N ARG A 158 -19.09 8.50 -13.62
CA ARG A 158 -19.12 9.37 -12.45
C ARG A 158 -17.72 9.57 -11.88
N HIS A 159 -17.42 10.80 -11.48
CA HIS A 159 -16.16 11.17 -10.85
C HIS A 159 -16.37 11.39 -9.36
N TYR A 160 -15.37 11.00 -8.56
CA TYR A 160 -15.40 11.11 -7.11
C TYR A 160 -14.13 11.79 -6.61
N ILE A 161 -14.29 12.61 -5.57
CA ILE A 161 -13.19 13.22 -4.82
C ILE A 161 -13.33 12.81 -3.36
N HIS A 162 -12.26 12.32 -2.76
CA HIS A 162 -12.12 12.31 -1.31
C HIS A 162 -11.55 13.65 -0.87
N TYR A 163 -12.14 14.26 0.16
CA TYR A 163 -11.70 15.53 0.71
C TYR A 163 -11.69 15.50 2.23
N MET A 164 -10.91 16.38 2.83
CA MET A 164 -10.96 16.69 4.26
C MET A 164 -11.56 18.08 4.50
N SER A 165 -12.49 18.16 5.46
CA SER A 165 -13.00 19.43 6.01
C SER A 165 -12.03 19.86 7.10
N VAL A 166 -11.13 20.81 6.78
CA VAL A 166 -10.14 21.34 7.72
C VAL A 166 -10.82 22.34 8.64
N ARG A 167 -10.74 22.08 9.94
CA ARG A 167 -11.27 22.93 11.00
C ARG A 167 -10.31 24.06 11.34
N HIS A 168 -9.03 23.73 11.53
CA HIS A 168 -8.01 24.64 12.01
C HIS A 168 -6.62 24.17 11.58
N TRP A 169 -5.78 25.11 11.14
CA TRP A 169 -4.35 24.88 10.85
C TRP A 169 -3.53 25.07 12.12
N GLY A 170 -2.76 24.04 12.51
CA GLY A 170 -1.87 24.10 13.67
C GLY A 170 -0.43 24.47 13.27
N GLU A 171 0.54 23.96 14.03
CA GLU A 171 1.95 24.01 13.64
C GLU A 171 2.19 23.28 12.31
N ALA A 172 3.31 23.57 11.65
CA ALA A 172 3.67 22.94 10.39
C ALA A 172 3.55 21.40 10.47
N GLY A 173 2.87 20.81 9.48
CA GLY A 173 2.58 19.38 9.45
C GLY A 173 1.41 18.92 10.32
N THR A 174 0.73 19.84 11.03
CA THR A 174 -0.40 19.51 11.92
C THR A 174 -1.63 20.37 11.64
N TRP A 175 -2.80 19.74 11.63
CA TRP A 175 -4.09 20.41 11.48
C TRP A 175 -5.19 19.53 12.04
N GLN A 176 -6.34 20.14 12.35
CA GLN A 176 -7.54 19.43 12.81
C GLN A 176 -8.57 19.39 11.67
N THR A 177 -9.25 18.26 11.51
CA THR A 177 -10.35 18.10 10.55
C THR A 177 -11.65 17.83 11.27
N ASN A 178 -12.76 18.37 10.79
CA ASN A 178 -14.08 17.98 11.30
C ASN A 178 -14.40 16.54 10.87
N TYR A 179 -14.17 16.25 9.60
CA TYR A 179 -14.39 14.94 8.98
C TYR A 179 -13.67 14.88 7.63
N ALA A 180 -13.53 13.67 7.09
CA ALA A 180 -13.31 13.44 5.68
C ALA A 180 -14.57 12.95 4.99
N GLY A 181 -14.70 13.14 3.68
CA GLY A 181 -15.89 12.72 2.95
C GLY A 181 -15.68 12.56 1.45
N ILE A 182 -16.71 12.01 0.81
CA ILE A 182 -16.76 11.83 -0.65
C ILE A 182 -17.64 12.90 -1.29
N ALA A 183 -17.12 13.57 -2.31
CA ALA A 183 -17.90 14.37 -3.25
C ALA A 183 -17.97 13.66 -4.60
N TYR A 184 -19.03 13.91 -5.38
CA TYR A 184 -19.18 13.35 -6.73
C TYR A 184 -19.57 14.40 -7.76
N SER A 185 -19.30 14.11 -9.03
CA SER A 185 -19.71 14.89 -10.19
C SER A 185 -20.22 13.96 -11.29
N ASP A 186 -21.35 14.35 -11.89
CA ASP A 186 -22.02 13.68 -13.00
C ASP A 186 -21.98 14.49 -14.31
N ASP A 187 -21.34 15.66 -14.30
CA ASP A 187 -21.29 16.60 -15.42
C ASP A 187 -19.84 16.87 -15.86
N ASN A 188 -19.03 15.80 -15.87
CA ASN A 188 -17.63 15.81 -16.26
C ASN A 188 -16.79 16.80 -15.41
N GLY A 189 -17.11 16.95 -14.12
CA GLY A 189 -16.33 17.76 -13.17
C GLY A 189 -16.67 19.26 -13.15
N GLN A 190 -17.74 19.70 -13.83
CA GLN A 190 -18.15 21.11 -13.83
C GLN A 190 -18.79 21.53 -12.49
N ASN A 191 -19.59 20.64 -11.90
CA ASN A 191 -20.22 20.83 -10.59
C ASN A 191 -20.05 19.58 -9.73
N TRP A 192 -19.96 19.79 -8.42
CA TRP A 192 -19.68 18.75 -7.44
C TRP A 192 -20.63 18.82 -6.25
N VAL A 193 -21.02 17.65 -5.75
CA VAL A 193 -21.90 17.50 -4.60
C VAL A 193 -21.15 16.76 -3.50
N LYS A 194 -20.95 17.41 -2.34
CA LYS A 194 -20.45 16.77 -1.11
C LYS A 194 -21.53 15.84 -0.57
N HIS A 195 -21.28 14.53 -0.52
CA HIS A 195 -22.27 13.59 -0.02
C HIS A 195 -22.54 13.83 1.49
N PRO A 196 -23.81 13.85 1.94
CA PRO A 196 -24.12 14.22 3.32
C PRO A 196 -23.66 13.18 4.35
N THR A 197 -23.60 11.90 3.97
CA THR A 197 -23.35 10.78 4.90
C THR A 197 -22.16 9.90 4.55
N ALA A 198 -21.54 10.06 3.37
CA ALA A 198 -20.34 9.31 3.01
C ALA A 198 -19.13 10.02 3.62
N ARG A 199 -19.03 9.93 4.96
CA ARG A 199 -18.10 10.71 5.77
C ARG A 199 -17.47 9.88 6.89
N TRP A 200 -16.19 10.11 7.12
CA TRP A 200 -15.45 9.63 8.28
C TRP A 200 -15.33 10.79 9.28
N GLN A 201 -16.19 10.79 10.29
CA GLN A 201 -16.14 11.79 11.36
C GLN A 201 -14.83 11.68 12.12
N ASN A 202 -14.18 12.82 12.37
CA ASN A 202 -13.03 12.80 13.24
C ASN A 202 -13.47 12.58 14.69
N ASN A 203 -12.61 11.96 15.49
CA ASN A 203 -12.89 11.67 16.89
C ASN A 203 -12.50 12.87 17.78
N ALA A 204 -12.92 12.85 19.05
CA ALA A 204 -12.63 13.93 20.00
C ALA A 204 -11.12 14.18 20.24
N SER A 205 -10.27 13.21 19.88
CA SER A 205 -8.81 13.29 19.99
C SER A 205 -8.13 13.69 18.67
N TRP A 206 -8.88 13.92 17.59
CA TRP A 206 -8.37 14.25 16.26
C TRP A 206 -7.41 13.20 15.67
N THR A 207 -7.67 11.92 15.95
CA THR A 207 -6.79 10.79 15.57
C THR A 207 -7.46 9.76 14.67
N ASN A 208 -8.60 10.08 14.04
CA ASN A 208 -9.25 9.12 13.15
C ASN A 208 -8.31 8.77 11.97
N ASN A 209 -8.06 7.49 11.71
CA ASN A 209 -7.10 7.02 10.70
C ASN A 209 -7.52 7.25 9.23
N PHE A 210 -8.72 7.79 8.98
CA PHE A 210 -9.31 7.90 7.65
C PHE A 210 -9.71 9.35 7.35
N GLN A 211 -8.75 10.29 7.49
CA GLN A 211 -8.97 11.71 7.25
C GLN A 211 -8.31 12.21 5.96
N MET A 212 -7.17 11.63 5.58
CA MET A 212 -6.56 11.85 4.27
C MET A 212 -6.50 10.52 3.54
N ALA A 213 -6.61 10.53 2.22
CA ALA A 213 -6.67 9.30 1.45
C ALA A 213 -5.95 9.38 0.11
N ALA A 214 -5.60 8.21 -0.43
CA ALA A 214 -5.27 7.95 -1.83
C ALA A 214 -6.17 6.82 -2.35
N PHE A 215 -6.61 6.93 -3.62
CA PHE A 215 -7.45 5.91 -4.25
C PHE A 215 -6.70 5.15 -5.33
N VAL A 216 -6.94 3.84 -5.39
CA VAL A 216 -6.56 2.99 -6.54
C VAL A 216 -7.68 2.00 -6.84
N LYS A 217 -8.04 1.87 -8.12
CA LYS A 217 -8.99 0.85 -8.58
C LYS A 217 -8.28 -0.47 -8.80
N ASN A 218 -8.84 -1.54 -8.28
CA ASN A 218 -8.33 -2.88 -8.51
C ASN A 218 -9.39 -3.95 -8.23
N GLY A 219 -9.49 -4.97 -9.10
CA GLY A 219 -10.32 -6.15 -8.84
C GLY A 219 -11.82 -5.90 -8.60
N GLY A 220 -12.39 -4.81 -9.14
CA GLY A 220 -13.79 -4.42 -8.91
C GLY A 220 -14.03 -3.68 -7.58
N PHE A 221 -12.94 -3.25 -6.93
CA PHE A 221 -12.95 -2.41 -5.74
C PHE A 221 -12.21 -1.09 -6.00
N VAL A 222 -12.61 -0.05 -5.26
CA VAL A 222 -11.73 1.09 -4.96
C VAL A 222 -11.07 0.82 -3.62
N TYR A 223 -9.75 0.75 -3.60
CA TYR A 223 -8.95 0.73 -2.39
C TYR A 223 -8.67 2.17 -1.96
N MET A 224 -8.79 2.41 -0.66
CA MET A 224 -8.56 3.69 0.00
C MET A 224 -7.45 3.51 1.04
N TYR A 225 -6.23 3.92 0.66
CA TYR A 225 -5.14 4.07 1.62
C TYR A 225 -5.36 5.38 2.36
N ALA A 226 -5.28 5.36 3.68
CA ALA A 226 -5.65 6.52 4.46
C ALA A 226 -4.77 6.74 5.68
N THR A 227 -4.70 7.99 6.12
CA THR A 227 -3.97 8.43 7.31
C THR A 227 -4.86 9.32 8.18
N PRO A 228 -4.45 9.55 9.44
CA PRO A 228 -4.94 10.67 10.23
C PRO A 228 -4.76 12.02 9.55
N ASN A 229 -5.43 13.04 10.09
CA ASN A 229 -5.16 14.43 9.72
C ASN A 229 -3.74 14.83 10.13
N GLY A 230 -3.15 15.72 9.34
CA GLY A 230 -1.74 16.07 9.49
C GLY A 230 -0.84 15.12 8.73
N ARG A 231 0.46 15.42 8.78
CA ARG A 231 1.51 14.56 8.24
C ARG A 231 2.02 13.67 9.35
N ARG A 232 1.12 12.91 9.98
CA ARG A 232 1.43 12.05 11.13
C ARG A 232 0.62 10.76 11.05
N GLY A 233 1.22 9.69 11.55
CA GLY A 233 0.53 8.41 11.73
C GLY A 233 0.57 7.49 10.52
N ASN A 234 0.37 6.20 10.82
CA ASN A 234 0.54 5.11 9.89
C ASN A 234 -0.50 5.11 8.76
N VAL A 235 -0.14 4.48 7.65
CA VAL A 235 -1.05 4.26 6.53
C VAL A 235 -1.93 3.05 6.83
N HIS A 236 -3.24 3.24 6.80
CA HIS A 236 -4.28 2.22 6.93
C HIS A 236 -4.96 1.97 5.59
N LEU A 237 -5.71 0.88 5.48
CA LEU A 237 -6.37 0.49 4.24
C LEU A 237 -7.84 0.17 4.45
N ALA A 238 -8.68 0.68 3.56
CA ALA A 238 -10.04 0.23 3.35
C ALA A 238 -10.27 -0.10 1.87
N ARG A 239 -11.34 -0.83 1.58
CA ARG A 239 -11.84 -1.00 0.22
C ARG A 239 -13.35 -0.93 0.18
N VAL A 240 -13.88 -0.60 -0.99
CA VAL A 240 -15.33 -0.56 -1.26
C VAL A 240 -15.58 -1.08 -2.68
N PRO A 241 -16.65 -1.85 -2.94
CA PRO A 241 -17.03 -2.16 -4.31
C PRO A 241 -17.17 -0.88 -5.13
N GLU A 242 -16.71 -0.88 -6.39
CA GLU A 242 -16.71 0.31 -7.24
C GLU A 242 -18.08 1.01 -7.33
N GLY A 243 -19.17 0.24 -7.35
CA GLY A 243 -20.54 0.77 -7.40
C GLY A 243 -21.08 1.36 -6.08
N SER A 244 -20.30 1.34 -5.00
CA SER A 244 -20.78 1.62 -3.63
C SER A 244 -19.98 2.70 -2.90
N LEU A 245 -19.21 3.54 -3.60
CA LEU A 245 -18.36 4.59 -2.97
C LEU A 245 -19.11 5.57 -2.06
N LEU A 246 -20.41 5.80 -2.30
CA LEU A 246 -21.23 6.72 -1.50
C LEU A 246 -21.90 6.03 -0.30
N ASP A 247 -21.79 4.71 -0.17
CA ASP A 247 -22.31 3.96 0.97
C ASP A 247 -21.19 3.65 1.97
N ILE A 248 -21.15 4.42 3.05
CA ILE A 248 -20.16 4.26 4.12
C ILE A 248 -20.19 2.84 4.75
N ASN A 249 -21.35 2.16 4.73
CA ASN A 249 -21.52 0.82 5.30
C ASN A 249 -21.01 -0.29 4.37
N ALA A 250 -20.74 0.02 3.09
CA ALA A 250 -20.16 -0.90 2.14
C ALA A 250 -18.63 -1.01 2.28
N TYR A 251 -17.99 -0.05 2.95
CA TYR A 251 -16.55 -0.07 3.17
C TYR A 251 -16.15 -1.23 4.09
N ARG A 252 -15.01 -1.83 3.77
CA ARG A 252 -14.36 -2.84 4.62
C ARG A 252 -12.94 -2.40 4.91
N TYR A 253 -12.51 -2.59 6.15
CA TYR A 253 -11.25 -2.10 6.70
C TYR A 253 -10.30 -3.27 6.91
N TRP A 254 -9.05 -3.12 6.45
CA TRP A 254 -8.03 -4.15 6.56
C TRP A 254 -7.61 -4.34 8.03
N ASP A 255 -7.85 -5.52 8.59
CA ASP A 255 -7.55 -5.83 10.00
C ASP A 255 -6.14 -6.39 10.22
N GLY A 256 -5.32 -6.46 9.17
CA GLY A 256 -4.00 -7.09 9.17
C GLY A 256 -3.99 -8.48 8.51
N ASN A 257 -5.13 -9.16 8.46
CA ASN A 257 -5.28 -10.51 7.90
C ASN A 257 -6.44 -10.63 6.89
N GLY A 258 -7.51 -9.87 7.08
CA GLY A 258 -8.70 -9.87 6.26
C GLY A 258 -9.45 -8.54 6.36
N TRP A 259 -10.76 -8.59 6.10
CA TRP A 259 -11.59 -7.41 5.87
C TRP A 259 -12.72 -7.30 6.91
N SER A 260 -12.67 -6.28 7.75
CA SER A 260 -13.64 -6.02 8.80
C SER A 260 -14.67 -4.96 8.39
N THR A 261 -15.88 -5.04 8.92
CA THR A 261 -16.86 -3.95 8.86
C THR A 261 -16.54 -2.82 9.84
N SER A 262 -15.73 -3.10 10.87
CA SER A 262 -15.38 -2.14 11.91
C SER A 262 -14.14 -1.34 11.53
N GLN A 263 -14.30 -0.01 11.42
CA GLN A 263 -13.18 0.91 11.22
C GLN A 263 -12.12 0.81 12.31
N ALA A 264 -12.52 0.53 13.57
CA ALA A 264 -11.60 0.41 14.70
C ALA A 264 -10.72 -0.85 14.65
N ALA A 265 -11.12 -1.85 13.85
CA ALA A 265 -10.32 -3.05 13.63
C ALA A 265 -9.15 -2.80 12.67
N ALA A 266 -9.12 -1.66 11.97
CA ALA A 266 -8.09 -1.37 10.98
C ALA A 266 -6.68 -1.47 11.58
N ARG A 267 -5.77 -2.11 10.84
CA ARG A 267 -4.35 -2.19 11.15
C ARG A 267 -3.53 -1.57 10.02
N PRO A 268 -2.33 -1.05 10.32
CA PRO A 268 -1.53 -0.37 9.32
C PRO A 268 -1.05 -1.33 8.23
N VAL A 269 -0.91 -0.82 7.01
CA VAL A 269 -0.22 -1.50 5.90
C VAL A 269 1.21 -0.98 5.71
N ALA A 270 1.51 0.23 6.21
CA ALA A 270 2.86 0.78 6.29
C ALA A 270 3.01 1.65 7.55
N ILE A 271 4.19 1.58 8.18
CA ILE A 271 4.59 2.53 9.23
C ILE A 271 5.06 3.82 8.56
N GLY A 272 4.66 4.96 9.09
CA GLY A 272 5.21 6.21 8.61
C GLY A 272 4.52 7.42 9.19
N ILE A 273 5.21 8.54 9.10
CA ILE A 273 4.67 9.89 9.30
C ILE A 273 4.29 10.36 7.91
N ALA A 274 3.25 9.71 7.38
CA ALA A 274 2.90 9.85 5.97
C ALA A 274 2.09 11.12 5.75
N GLY A 275 2.61 11.99 4.90
CA GLY A 275 1.90 13.17 4.42
C GLY A 275 0.94 12.86 3.28
N GLU A 276 0.87 13.76 2.31
CA GLU A 276 -0.02 13.65 1.15
C GLU A 276 0.33 12.41 0.29
N LEU A 277 -0.52 11.39 0.37
CA LEU A 277 -0.33 10.07 -0.24
C LEU A 277 -0.77 10.03 -1.71
N SER A 278 -0.05 9.24 -2.50
CA SER A 278 -0.50 8.77 -3.82
C SER A 278 -0.21 7.28 -3.96
N VAL A 279 -1.15 6.53 -4.53
CA VAL A 279 -0.97 5.10 -4.80
C VAL A 279 -1.40 4.80 -6.22
N SER A 280 -0.56 4.09 -6.97
CA SER A 280 -0.86 3.66 -8.33
C SER A 280 -0.37 2.25 -8.57
N TYR A 281 -1.11 1.47 -9.36
CA TYR A 281 -0.60 0.22 -9.90
C TYR A 281 0.26 0.50 -11.15
N ASN A 282 1.48 -0.01 -11.16
CA ASN A 282 2.35 -0.05 -12.33
C ASN A 282 2.19 -1.41 -13.01
N ALA A 283 1.40 -1.44 -14.08
CA ALA A 283 1.09 -2.68 -14.79
C ALA A 283 2.30 -3.30 -15.49
N ALA A 284 3.29 -2.49 -15.89
CA ALA A 284 4.50 -2.97 -16.57
C ALA A 284 5.44 -3.70 -15.61
N LEU A 285 5.48 -3.29 -14.34
CA LEU A 285 6.28 -3.91 -13.29
C LEU A 285 5.50 -4.94 -12.47
N GLY A 286 4.16 -4.93 -12.56
CA GLY A 286 3.31 -5.77 -11.74
C GLY A 286 3.29 -5.35 -10.27
N ARG A 287 3.54 -4.07 -9.96
CA ARG A 287 3.69 -3.57 -8.57
C ARG A 287 2.85 -2.35 -8.29
N PHE A 288 2.32 -2.26 -7.08
CA PHE A 288 1.75 -1.03 -6.54
C PHE A 288 2.88 -0.14 -6.06
N LEU A 289 2.81 1.14 -6.36
CA LEU A 289 3.71 2.17 -5.89
C LEU A 289 2.93 3.10 -4.96
N MET A 290 3.52 3.43 -3.81
CA MET A 290 2.99 4.39 -2.86
C MET A 290 4.01 5.48 -2.64
N THR A 291 3.62 6.74 -2.82
CA THR A 291 4.48 7.91 -2.58
C THR A 291 3.85 8.83 -1.54
N TYR A 292 4.68 9.40 -0.67
CA TYR A 292 4.26 10.39 0.33
C TYR A 292 5.46 11.17 0.86
N LEU A 293 5.19 12.33 1.46
CA LEU A 293 6.19 13.06 2.25
C LEU A 293 6.39 12.35 3.60
N ASN A 294 7.64 12.01 3.91
CA ASN A 294 8.06 11.69 5.28
C ASN A 294 8.81 12.91 5.85
N GLU A 295 8.18 13.63 6.77
CA GLU A 295 8.74 14.86 7.33
C GLU A 295 10.00 14.62 8.17
N HIS A 296 10.11 13.48 8.86
CA HIS A 296 11.31 13.15 9.64
C HIS A 296 12.53 12.93 8.74
N ARG A 297 12.31 12.41 7.54
CA ARG A 297 13.36 12.24 6.52
C ARG A 297 13.56 13.48 5.66
N GLN A 298 12.67 14.46 5.78
CA GLN A 298 12.59 15.64 4.92
C GLN A 298 12.62 15.25 3.43
N ALA A 299 11.89 14.20 3.07
CA ALA A 299 11.94 13.63 1.72
C ALA A 299 10.58 13.07 1.30
N ILE A 300 10.30 13.12 0.00
CA ILE A 300 9.32 12.21 -0.59
C ILE A 300 9.95 10.83 -0.63
N VAL A 301 9.21 9.85 -0.12
CA VAL A 301 9.59 8.44 -0.19
C VAL A 301 8.61 7.69 -1.10
N MET A 302 9.11 6.59 -1.65
CA MET A 302 8.35 5.59 -2.38
C MET A 302 8.42 4.27 -1.63
N ARG A 303 7.31 3.54 -1.59
CA ARG A 303 7.25 2.12 -1.24
C ARG A 303 6.63 1.35 -2.41
N ASP A 304 6.91 0.06 -2.50
CA ASP A 304 6.23 -0.80 -3.46
C ASP A 304 5.76 -2.12 -2.85
N ALA A 305 4.78 -2.75 -3.51
CA ALA A 305 4.23 -4.04 -3.11
C ALA A 305 3.70 -4.81 -4.33
N ALA A 306 3.76 -6.14 -4.28
CA ALA A 306 3.17 -6.98 -5.32
C ALA A 306 1.62 -7.01 -5.27
N THR A 307 1.03 -6.71 -4.11
CA THR A 307 -0.42 -6.77 -3.87
C THR A 307 -0.91 -5.49 -3.18
N PRO A 308 -2.21 -5.14 -3.24
CA PRO A 308 -2.69 -3.91 -2.62
C PRO A 308 -2.57 -3.90 -1.09
N THR A 309 -2.63 -5.07 -0.44
CA THR A 309 -2.51 -5.17 1.03
C THR A 309 -1.06 -5.24 1.52
N GLY A 310 -0.09 -5.37 0.62
CA GLY A 310 1.32 -5.57 0.95
C GLY A 310 1.75 -7.06 0.94
N PRO A 311 2.80 -7.43 1.68
CA PRO A 311 3.64 -6.55 2.49
C PRO A 311 4.28 -5.45 1.61
N TRP A 312 4.35 -4.24 2.17
CA TRP A 312 5.00 -3.11 1.50
C TRP A 312 6.50 -3.13 1.82
N SER A 313 7.31 -2.77 0.83
CA SER A 313 8.76 -2.57 1.01
C SER A 313 9.02 -1.49 2.06
N GLY A 314 10.28 -1.41 2.52
CA GLY A 314 10.82 -0.22 3.16
C GLY A 314 10.67 1.07 2.33
N GLU A 315 10.81 2.22 2.98
CA GLU A 315 10.87 3.53 2.32
C GLU A 315 12.12 3.66 1.45
N LYS A 316 11.93 4.17 0.24
CA LYS A 316 12.98 4.47 -0.74
C LYS A 316 12.91 5.96 -1.05
N VAL A 317 14.03 6.68 -0.97
CA VAL A 317 14.02 8.13 -1.23
C VAL A 317 13.70 8.39 -2.70
N LEU A 318 12.60 9.09 -2.95
CA LEU A 318 12.23 9.57 -4.29
C LEU A 318 12.80 10.97 -4.50
N ALA A 319 12.56 11.91 -3.59
CA ALA A 319 13.05 13.29 -3.70
C ALA A 319 13.46 13.81 -2.33
N SER A 320 14.66 14.36 -2.20
CA SER A 320 15.17 14.89 -0.93
C SER A 320 14.92 16.40 -0.81
N GLY A 321 14.64 16.86 0.41
CA GLY A 321 14.49 18.28 0.74
C GLY A 321 15.78 19.08 0.53
N SER A 322 16.94 18.41 0.54
CA SER A 322 18.23 19.03 0.17
C SER A 322 18.32 19.37 -1.32
N ALA A 323 17.75 18.52 -2.18
CA ALA A 323 17.70 18.77 -3.63
C ALA A 323 16.53 19.69 -4.01
N PHE A 324 15.39 19.56 -3.33
CA PHE A 324 14.18 20.33 -3.57
C PHE A 324 13.65 20.94 -2.26
N PRO A 325 14.16 22.11 -1.83
CA PRO A 325 13.75 22.72 -0.57
C PRO A 325 12.24 22.99 -0.49
N GLY A 326 11.64 22.66 0.65
CA GLY A 326 10.21 22.87 0.91
C GLY A 326 9.29 21.98 0.07
N LEU A 327 9.79 20.87 -0.47
CA LEU A 327 8.99 19.88 -1.19
C LEU A 327 7.91 19.26 -0.30
N TYR A 328 6.80 18.87 -0.89
CA TYR A 328 5.79 18.00 -0.29
C TYR A 328 4.90 17.42 -1.38
N ASN A 329 4.21 16.31 -1.05
CA ASN A 329 3.46 15.43 -1.96
C ASN A 329 4.23 14.91 -3.17
N ALA A 330 3.68 13.87 -3.81
CA ALA A 330 4.14 13.39 -5.11
C ALA A 330 3.02 12.56 -5.74
N PHE A 331 2.09 13.23 -6.42
CA PHE A 331 0.93 12.56 -7.04
C PHE A 331 1.32 11.92 -8.36
N ILE A 332 1.30 10.58 -8.41
CA ILE A 332 1.74 9.79 -9.57
C ILE A 332 0.81 10.05 -10.76
N HIS A 333 1.39 10.43 -11.91
CA HIS A 333 0.63 10.60 -13.14
C HIS A 333 0.24 9.23 -13.72
N PRO A 334 -1.05 8.93 -13.97
CA PRO A 334 -1.50 7.60 -14.37
C PRO A 334 -0.90 7.13 -15.70
N TRP A 335 -0.64 8.06 -16.63
CA TRP A 335 -0.04 7.75 -17.93
C TRP A 335 1.49 7.84 -17.95
N GLY A 336 2.11 8.31 -16.87
CA GLY A 336 3.55 8.46 -16.72
C GLY A 336 4.17 7.40 -15.81
N ASN A 337 3.53 6.26 -15.64
CA ASN A 337 3.93 5.19 -14.74
C ASN A 337 4.28 3.93 -15.55
N THR A 338 5.50 3.88 -16.08
CA THR A 338 5.97 2.89 -17.06
C THR A 338 6.96 1.91 -16.44
N ALA A 339 7.54 0.99 -17.23
CA ALA A 339 8.55 0.05 -16.73
C ALA A 339 9.82 0.73 -16.19
N THR A 340 10.16 1.91 -16.71
CA THR A 340 11.44 2.59 -16.41
C THR A 340 11.29 4.04 -16.00
N GLU A 341 10.11 4.62 -16.11
CA GLU A 341 9.87 6.03 -15.80
C GLU A 341 8.65 6.21 -14.91
N LEU A 342 8.79 7.11 -13.94
CA LEU A 342 7.73 7.58 -13.06
C LEU A 342 7.63 9.11 -13.15
N TYR A 343 6.51 9.60 -13.68
CA TYR A 343 6.15 11.02 -13.64
C TYR A 343 5.17 11.28 -12.50
N PHE A 344 5.36 12.38 -11.80
CA PHE A 344 4.51 12.78 -10.68
C PHE A 344 4.46 14.31 -10.53
N VAL A 345 3.36 14.82 -9.99
CA VAL A 345 3.23 16.24 -9.64
C VAL A 345 3.67 16.41 -8.19
N MET A 346 4.64 17.31 -7.96
CA MET A 346 5.19 17.63 -6.65
C MET A 346 4.99 19.12 -6.35
N SER A 347 4.61 19.43 -5.11
CA SER A 347 4.53 20.82 -4.64
C SER A 347 5.84 21.28 -3.99
N GLN A 348 6.09 22.58 -4.04
CA GLN A 348 7.11 23.24 -3.21
C GLN A 348 6.53 24.47 -2.53
N TRP A 349 6.79 24.61 -1.24
CA TRP A 349 6.29 25.70 -0.39
C TRP A 349 6.80 27.09 -0.81
N THR A 350 8.00 27.14 -1.36
CA THR A 350 8.64 28.35 -1.89
C THR A 350 9.02 28.07 -3.35
N PRO A 351 8.29 28.57 -4.36
CA PRO A 351 7.30 29.65 -4.31
C PRO A 351 5.82 29.18 -4.33
N TYR A 352 5.39 28.29 -3.45
CA TYR A 352 4.02 27.73 -3.35
C TYR A 352 3.38 27.37 -4.71
N ASN A 353 4.02 26.44 -5.41
CA ASN A 353 3.63 26.02 -6.76
C ASN A 353 3.97 24.55 -7.00
N THR A 354 3.44 24.03 -8.10
CA THR A 354 3.55 22.63 -8.48
C THR A 354 4.44 22.43 -9.71
N PHE A 355 5.14 21.30 -9.74
CA PHE A 355 6.10 20.94 -10.78
C PHE A 355 5.84 19.51 -11.22
N LEU A 356 5.97 19.28 -12.53
CA LEU A 356 6.03 17.93 -13.08
C LEU A 356 7.44 17.41 -12.85
N MET A 357 7.54 16.28 -12.17
CA MET A 357 8.79 15.60 -11.86
C MET A 357 8.87 14.32 -12.68
N ARG A 358 10.11 13.86 -12.91
CA ARG A 358 10.40 12.55 -13.50
C ARG A 358 11.46 11.85 -12.68
N ALA A 359 11.26 10.56 -12.45
CA ALA A 359 12.23 9.63 -11.90
C ALA A 359 12.42 8.44 -12.83
N THR A 360 13.59 7.81 -12.77
CA THR A 360 13.87 6.52 -13.40
C THR A 360 13.55 5.40 -12.41
N LEU A 361 12.90 4.35 -12.86
CA LEU A 361 12.63 3.13 -12.08
C LEU A 361 13.63 2.04 -12.48
N THR A 362 14.28 1.44 -11.49
CA THR A 362 15.21 0.31 -11.66
C THR A 362 14.88 -0.81 -10.69
N GLY A 363 15.35 -2.03 -10.98
CA GLY A 363 15.26 -3.14 -10.03
C GLY A 363 15.92 -2.79 -8.70
N ASP A 364 15.29 -3.16 -7.60
CA ASP A 364 15.80 -2.92 -6.26
C ASP A 364 16.74 -4.05 -5.82
N THR A 365 17.94 -3.67 -5.37
CA THR A 365 18.95 -4.61 -4.87
C THR A 365 18.54 -5.21 -3.52
N GLU A 366 17.71 -4.51 -2.75
CA GLU A 366 17.17 -4.99 -1.48
C GLU A 366 15.97 -5.95 -1.67
N GLY A 367 15.46 -6.08 -2.88
CA GLY A 367 14.30 -6.93 -3.17
C GLY A 367 13.06 -6.54 -2.36
N ASP A 368 12.26 -7.52 -1.94
CA ASP A 368 11.05 -7.31 -1.14
C ASP A 368 11.36 -7.07 0.35
N ASN A 369 12.45 -6.37 0.67
CA ASN A 369 12.82 -6.06 2.05
C ASN A 369 11.80 -5.09 2.67
N LEU A 370 11.22 -5.49 3.80
CA LEU A 370 10.24 -4.68 4.55
C LEU A 370 10.93 -3.53 5.33
N LEU A 371 12.24 -3.59 5.52
CA LEU A 371 12.99 -2.59 6.26
C LEU A 371 13.32 -1.38 5.41
N SER A 372 13.17 -0.22 6.02
CA SER A 372 13.54 1.07 5.47
C SER A 372 14.97 1.42 5.96
N GLU A 373 15.83 1.99 5.13
CA GLU A 373 17.28 2.16 5.45
C GLU A 373 17.97 0.89 5.97
N PRO A 374 17.92 -0.23 5.25
CA PRO A 374 18.55 -1.46 5.72
C PRO A 374 20.08 -1.36 5.89
N SER A 375 20.73 -0.49 5.12
CA SER A 375 22.19 -0.24 5.11
C SER A 375 22.60 1.17 5.60
N PHE A 376 21.66 1.98 6.11
CA PHE A 376 21.95 3.31 6.71
C PHE A 376 22.49 4.42 5.77
N GLU A 377 22.54 4.19 4.46
CA GLU A 377 23.22 5.06 3.48
C GLU A 377 22.51 6.37 3.10
N THR A 378 21.19 6.51 3.28
CA THR A 378 20.46 7.64 2.64
C THR A 378 20.13 8.81 3.58
N GLN A 379 20.58 8.74 4.83
CA GLN A 379 20.25 9.74 5.84
C GLN A 379 21.20 10.95 5.75
N ALA A 380 20.68 12.16 5.54
CA ALA A 380 21.52 13.34 5.26
C ALA A 380 21.94 14.18 6.50
N ALA A 381 21.40 13.93 7.70
CA ALA A 381 21.66 14.75 8.90
C ALA A 381 21.95 13.91 10.16
N THR A 382 22.61 14.52 11.16
CA THR A 382 23.12 13.82 12.35
C THR A 382 22.49 14.29 13.68
N PRO A 383 22.03 13.35 14.54
CA PRO A 383 21.67 11.99 14.20
C PRO A 383 20.21 11.98 13.73
N VAL A 384 19.96 11.99 12.41
CA VAL A 384 18.70 11.43 11.94
C VAL A 384 18.86 9.93 12.05
N MET A 385 17.84 9.26 12.57
CA MET A 385 17.80 7.81 12.64
C MET A 385 16.50 7.25 12.11
N ALA A 386 15.43 8.06 11.97
CA ALA A 386 14.17 7.63 11.35
C ALA A 386 14.45 7.04 9.97
N PRO A 387 14.04 5.79 9.70
CA PRO A 387 12.98 5.04 10.40
C PRO A 387 13.47 4.14 11.54
N TRP A 388 14.78 4.00 11.72
CA TRP A 388 15.39 3.43 12.92
C TRP A 388 15.26 4.38 14.13
N TYR A 389 15.32 3.82 15.33
CA TYR A 389 15.41 4.58 16.57
C TYR A 389 16.27 3.84 17.58
N VAL A 390 16.72 4.59 18.57
CA VAL A 390 17.68 4.13 19.57
C VAL A 390 16.98 3.78 20.87
N GLN A 391 17.54 2.78 21.55
CA GLN A 391 17.45 2.66 22.99
C GLN A 391 18.87 2.73 23.55
N GLY A 392 19.11 3.64 24.49
CA GLY A 392 20.47 3.86 25.01
C GLY A 392 21.35 4.67 24.05
N GLN A 393 22.65 4.35 24.00
CA GLN A 393 23.66 5.06 23.20
C GLN A 393 23.93 4.33 21.88
N ALA A 394 23.48 4.95 20.78
CA ALA A 394 23.57 4.39 19.43
C ALA A 394 23.47 5.51 18.39
N GLY A 395 23.82 5.20 17.14
CA GLY A 395 23.86 6.18 16.06
C GLY A 395 24.22 5.55 14.71
N ILE A 396 24.71 6.39 13.80
CA ILE A 396 25.21 5.99 12.49
C ILE A 396 26.70 6.39 12.42
N ASP A 397 27.57 5.44 12.12
CA ASP A 397 28.95 5.70 11.72
C ASP A 397 28.92 6.13 10.26
N ARG A 398 29.52 7.28 9.94
CA ARG A 398 29.46 7.86 8.59
C ARG A 398 30.81 7.98 7.94
N ASN A 399 31.01 7.31 6.81
CA ASN A 399 32.26 7.34 6.05
C ASN A 399 33.50 7.11 6.96
N LEU A 400 33.38 6.22 7.94
CA LEU A 400 34.45 5.85 8.87
C LEU A 400 35.21 4.60 8.42
N PHE A 401 34.94 4.11 7.20
CA PHE A 401 35.50 2.88 6.63
C PHE A 401 35.24 1.64 7.50
N SER A 402 34.17 1.68 8.31
CA SER A 402 33.77 0.60 9.21
C SER A 402 32.58 -0.21 8.70
N ALA A 403 31.87 0.29 7.69
CA ALA A 403 30.68 -0.35 7.12
C ALA A 403 31.02 -1.68 6.43
N ARG A 404 30.02 -2.55 6.32
CA ARG A 404 30.16 -3.83 5.60
C ARG A 404 30.03 -3.59 4.11
N THR A 405 29.01 -2.85 3.72
CA THR A 405 28.82 -2.35 2.36
C THR A 405 28.57 -0.84 2.41
N GLY A 406 28.68 -0.15 1.28
CA GLY A 406 28.49 1.30 1.26
C GLY A 406 29.53 2.08 2.09
N GLN A 407 29.10 3.20 2.68
CA GLN A 407 29.93 4.12 3.47
C GLN A 407 29.55 4.17 4.95
N ASP A 408 28.31 3.85 5.26
CA ASP A 408 27.68 4.12 6.54
C ASP A 408 27.20 2.83 7.20
N ASN A 409 27.15 2.78 8.53
CA ASN A 409 26.59 1.65 9.28
C ASN A 409 25.92 2.12 10.57
N GLY A 410 24.98 1.35 11.09
CA GLY A 410 24.46 1.58 12.44
C GLY A 410 25.51 1.19 13.50
N PHE A 411 25.59 1.93 14.61
CA PHE A 411 26.38 1.54 15.76
C PHE A 411 25.62 1.64 17.07
N VAL A 412 26.10 0.89 18.06
CA VAL A 412 25.72 0.99 19.47
C VAL A 412 27.01 0.95 20.28
N ARG A 413 27.20 1.87 21.22
CA ARG A 413 28.39 1.90 22.08
C ARG A 413 28.08 2.50 23.44
N ASN A 414 28.37 1.77 24.50
CA ASN A 414 28.19 2.27 25.86
C ASN A 414 29.11 1.52 26.84
N ASN A 415 29.12 1.97 28.09
CA ASN A 415 29.89 1.38 29.18
C ASN A 415 29.04 0.48 30.09
N SER A 416 27.70 0.62 30.05
CA SER A 416 26.78 -0.17 30.86
C SER A 416 25.38 -0.26 30.24
N GLY A 417 24.59 -1.23 30.71
CA GLY A 417 23.17 -1.36 30.41
C GLY A 417 22.85 -1.83 28.98
N TRP A 418 21.56 -1.94 28.69
CA TRP A 418 21.07 -2.35 27.38
C TRP A 418 21.05 -1.18 26.40
N ASN A 419 21.59 -1.42 25.20
CA ASN A 419 21.62 -0.43 24.13
C ASN A 419 21.31 -1.12 22.79
N ALA A 420 20.51 -0.50 21.92
CA ALA A 420 20.04 -1.12 20.68
C ALA A 420 19.65 -0.12 19.60
N LEU A 421 19.78 -0.58 18.34
CA LEU A 421 19.13 -0.02 17.17
C LEU A 421 17.84 -0.81 16.89
N LYS A 422 16.76 -0.10 16.58
CA LYS A 422 15.42 -0.68 16.44
C LYS A 422 14.68 -0.10 15.26
N GLN A 423 13.81 -0.89 14.63
CA GLN A 423 12.86 -0.40 13.65
C GLN A 423 11.50 -1.11 13.82
N SER A 424 10.42 -0.33 13.81
CA SER A 424 9.06 -0.87 13.78
C SER A 424 8.64 -1.17 12.35
N VAL A 425 8.06 -2.34 12.12
CA VAL A 425 7.75 -2.86 10.79
C VAL A 425 6.35 -3.47 10.78
N VAL A 426 5.55 -3.15 9.77
CA VAL A 426 4.25 -3.82 9.58
C VAL A 426 4.48 -5.26 9.18
N VAL A 427 3.79 -6.16 9.87
CA VAL A 427 3.76 -7.59 9.54
C VAL A 427 2.32 -8.07 9.49
N GLN A 428 2.07 -9.12 8.73
CA GLN A 428 0.80 -9.83 8.76
C GLN A 428 0.76 -10.69 10.04
N PRO A 429 -0.32 -10.68 10.83
CA PRO A 429 -0.39 -11.54 12.01
C PRO A 429 -0.37 -13.03 11.64
N TYR A 430 0.20 -13.84 12.52
CA TYR A 430 0.34 -15.30 12.41
C TYR A 430 1.08 -15.76 11.16
N THR A 431 2.05 -14.96 10.74
CA THR A 431 2.83 -15.17 9.53
C THR A 431 4.31 -15.33 9.88
N ASP A 432 4.98 -16.25 9.18
CA ASP A 432 6.40 -16.50 9.37
C ASP A 432 7.26 -15.52 8.57
N TYR A 433 8.36 -15.09 9.19
CA TYR A 433 9.33 -14.16 8.63
C TYR A 433 10.76 -14.64 8.86
N THR A 434 11.66 -14.21 7.98
CA THR A 434 13.11 -14.34 8.16
C THR A 434 13.73 -12.94 8.27
N LEU A 435 14.36 -12.68 9.41
CA LEU A 435 15.17 -11.51 9.70
C LEU A 435 16.64 -11.86 9.53
N ARG A 436 17.39 -11.05 8.78
CA ARG A 436 18.84 -11.15 8.59
C ARG A 436 19.51 -9.82 8.87
N GLY A 437 20.76 -9.84 9.28
CA GLY A 437 21.56 -8.63 9.44
C GLY A 437 23.00 -8.98 9.77
N TRP A 438 23.93 -8.08 9.46
CA TRP A 438 25.35 -8.32 9.68
C TRP A 438 25.83 -7.55 10.90
N VAL A 439 26.48 -8.26 11.82
CA VAL A 439 26.94 -7.69 13.09
C VAL A 439 28.43 -7.95 13.29
N ARG A 440 29.15 -6.93 13.77
CA ARG A 440 30.48 -7.06 14.39
C ARG A 440 30.49 -6.33 15.73
N THR A 441 31.37 -6.73 16.63
CA THR A 441 31.42 -6.18 17.99
C THR A 441 32.84 -5.99 18.49
N SER A 442 32.98 -5.29 19.63
CA SER A 442 34.20 -5.28 20.41
C SER A 442 34.58 -6.67 20.95
N SER A 443 35.85 -6.83 21.33
CA SER A 443 36.41 -8.09 21.87
C SER A 443 35.84 -8.47 23.25
N ASN A 444 35.42 -7.48 24.03
CA ASN A 444 34.83 -7.63 25.36
C ASN A 444 33.31 -7.85 25.36
N ASN A 445 32.65 -7.92 24.19
CA ASN A 445 31.21 -8.23 24.15
C ASN A 445 30.94 -9.68 24.55
N THR A 446 30.03 -9.88 25.51
CA THR A 446 29.59 -11.21 25.97
C THR A 446 28.08 -11.42 25.90
N ALA A 447 27.29 -10.38 25.59
CA ALA A 447 25.83 -10.38 25.69
C ALA A 447 25.17 -9.51 24.61
N GLY A 448 25.38 -9.86 23.34
CA GLY A 448 24.71 -9.25 22.19
C GLY A 448 23.50 -10.05 21.72
N TYR A 449 22.50 -9.37 21.15
CA TYR A 449 21.25 -9.96 20.68
C TYR A 449 20.78 -9.31 19.39
N PHE A 450 20.30 -10.14 18.46
CA PHE A 450 19.67 -9.71 17.21
C PHE A 450 18.34 -10.47 17.07
N GLY A 451 17.23 -9.78 16.86
CA GLY A 451 15.93 -10.43 16.91
C GLY A 451 14.74 -9.55 16.60
N ALA A 452 13.56 -10.12 16.83
CA ALA A 452 12.27 -9.47 16.66
C ALA A 452 11.42 -9.63 17.93
N ARG A 453 10.67 -8.58 18.26
CA ARG A 453 9.81 -8.53 19.45
C ARG A 453 8.53 -7.74 19.19
N GLY A 454 7.57 -7.84 20.10
CA GLY A 454 6.42 -6.93 20.11
C GLY A 454 6.87 -5.48 20.30
N VAL A 455 6.12 -4.53 19.73
CA VAL A 455 6.39 -3.08 19.85
C VAL A 455 6.46 -2.60 21.31
N ASN A 456 7.06 -1.44 21.55
CA ASN A 456 7.17 -0.81 22.88
C ASN A 456 7.86 -1.70 23.91
N ASN A 457 8.95 -2.37 23.52
CA ASN A 457 9.62 -3.37 24.35
C ASN A 457 8.69 -4.53 24.79
N GLY A 458 7.80 -4.97 23.90
CA GLY A 458 6.97 -6.14 24.12
C GLY A 458 7.78 -7.46 24.18
N PRO A 459 7.10 -8.61 24.34
CA PRO A 459 7.75 -9.91 24.42
C PRO A 459 8.64 -10.20 23.20
N VAL A 460 9.78 -10.84 23.44
CA VAL A 460 10.66 -11.34 22.37
C VAL A 460 9.91 -12.47 21.64
N LEU A 461 9.82 -12.35 20.31
CA LEU A 461 9.23 -13.38 19.46
C LEU A 461 10.27 -14.43 19.10
N SER A 462 11.46 -13.97 18.74
CA SER A 462 12.65 -14.80 18.49
C SER A 462 13.88 -13.91 18.45
N GLU A 463 15.01 -14.41 18.93
CA GLU A 463 16.28 -13.71 18.86
C GLU A 463 17.45 -14.69 18.83
N ARG A 464 18.60 -14.20 18.38
CA ARG A 464 19.87 -14.90 18.43
C ARG A 464 20.83 -14.14 19.32
N ALA A 465 21.32 -14.82 20.36
CA ALA A 465 22.39 -14.30 21.21
C ALA A 465 23.76 -14.50 20.54
N PHE A 466 24.68 -13.57 20.77
CA PHE A 466 26.06 -13.63 20.30
C PHE A 466 27.03 -12.97 21.28
N GLY A 467 28.26 -13.51 21.36
CA GLY A 467 29.38 -12.92 22.09
C GLY A 467 30.20 -12.00 21.19
N SER A 468 31.53 -12.04 21.32
CA SER A 468 32.41 -11.23 20.47
C SER A 468 32.40 -11.70 19.01
N LEU A 469 32.26 -10.75 18.08
CA LEU A 469 32.31 -10.95 16.64
C LEU A 469 33.37 -10.01 16.04
N PRO A 470 34.63 -10.45 15.85
CA PRO A 470 35.73 -9.56 15.41
C PRO A 470 35.56 -9.04 13.98
N GLY A 471 34.73 -9.68 13.16
CA GLY A 471 34.34 -9.23 11.82
C GLY A 471 32.84 -9.39 11.61
N TYR A 472 32.32 -8.78 10.53
CA TYR A 472 30.89 -8.84 10.21
C TYR A 472 30.46 -10.29 10.00
N THR A 473 29.51 -10.73 10.81
CA THR A 473 28.94 -12.07 10.79
C THR A 473 27.44 -11.98 10.63
N GLU A 474 26.88 -12.69 9.65
CA GLU A 474 25.44 -12.72 9.42
C GLU A 474 24.70 -13.39 10.59
N GLN A 475 23.74 -12.65 11.14
CA GLN A 475 22.75 -13.15 12.07
C GLN A 475 21.47 -13.44 11.29
N VAL A 476 20.84 -14.59 11.56
CA VAL A 476 19.61 -15.03 10.90
C VAL A 476 18.66 -15.49 12.00
N VAL A 477 17.43 -14.97 11.96
CA VAL A 477 16.36 -15.26 12.93
C VAL A 477 15.08 -15.54 12.16
N SER A 478 14.49 -16.70 12.41
CA SER A 478 13.13 -17.03 11.94
C SER A 478 12.15 -16.81 13.09
N PHE A 479 11.00 -16.21 12.80
CA PHE A 479 9.97 -15.98 13.80
C PHE A 479 8.57 -15.93 13.17
N ASN A 480 7.57 -16.30 13.96
CA ASN A 480 6.17 -16.03 13.64
C ASN A 480 5.74 -14.72 14.30
N SER A 481 5.01 -13.87 13.58
CA SER A 481 4.54 -12.58 14.10
C SER A 481 3.54 -12.72 15.26
N GLY A 482 2.93 -13.89 15.46
CA GLY A 482 1.84 -14.06 16.43
C GLY A 482 0.69 -13.12 16.13
N ALA A 483 -0.04 -12.64 17.14
CA ALA A 483 -1.15 -11.70 16.92
C ALA A 483 -0.71 -10.27 16.49
N ASN A 484 0.59 -10.02 16.34
CA ASN A 484 1.10 -8.69 16.05
C ASN A 484 0.88 -8.31 14.58
N SER A 485 0.41 -7.08 14.35
CA SER A 485 0.38 -6.43 13.03
C SER A 485 1.56 -5.47 12.82
N VAL A 486 2.33 -5.23 13.89
CA VAL A 486 3.58 -4.46 13.89
C VAL A 486 4.54 -5.15 14.85
N VAL A 487 5.77 -5.35 14.44
CA VAL A 487 6.86 -5.85 15.28
C VAL A 487 8.01 -4.86 15.30
N GLU A 488 8.87 -4.96 16.30
CA GLU A 488 10.13 -4.24 16.40
C GLU A 488 11.27 -5.23 16.10
N VAL A 489 12.06 -4.96 15.07
CA VAL A 489 13.34 -5.66 14.84
C VAL A 489 14.45 -4.90 15.53
N TYR A 490 15.47 -5.60 16.03
CA TYR A 490 16.57 -4.96 16.75
C TYR A 490 17.90 -5.68 16.63
N GLY A 491 18.97 -4.89 16.74
CA GLY A 491 20.32 -5.34 17.06
C GLY A 491 20.85 -4.54 18.25
N GLY A 492 21.27 -5.22 19.31
CA GLY A 492 21.66 -4.58 20.57
C GLY A 492 22.62 -5.41 21.42
N LEU A 493 23.12 -4.82 22.49
CA LEU A 493 23.95 -5.49 23.48
C LEU A 493 23.74 -4.95 24.90
N TRP A 494 24.08 -5.79 25.88
CA TRP A 494 24.32 -5.35 27.26
C TRP A 494 25.79 -4.97 27.42
N ALA A 495 26.06 -3.69 27.60
CA ALA A 495 27.42 -3.19 27.75
C ALA A 495 27.97 -3.50 29.15
N ASN A 496 29.25 -3.86 29.21
CA ASN A 496 30.01 -4.03 30.44
C ASN A 496 31.44 -3.54 30.23
N GLY A 497 31.70 -2.28 30.61
CA GLY A 497 32.84 -1.51 30.11
C GLY A 497 32.60 -1.05 28.67
N ASP A 498 33.58 -0.36 28.07
CA ASP A 498 33.48 0.16 26.70
C ASP A 498 33.21 -0.97 25.69
N THR A 499 31.94 -1.16 25.36
CA THR A 499 31.44 -2.27 24.53
C THR A 499 30.68 -1.68 23.37
N TRP A 500 30.91 -2.19 22.16
CA TRP A 500 30.23 -1.69 20.96
C TRP A 500 29.79 -2.81 20.02
N LEU A 501 28.72 -2.53 19.25
CA LEU A 501 28.36 -3.27 18.05
C LEU A 501 28.22 -2.31 16.86
N GLN A 502 28.45 -2.85 15.67
CA GLN A 502 28.07 -2.24 14.40
C GLN A 502 27.11 -3.19 13.67
N LEU A 503 26.06 -2.62 13.09
CA LEU A 503 24.96 -3.30 12.41
C LEU A 503 24.86 -2.76 10.99
N ASP A 504 24.72 -3.67 10.02
CA ASP A 504 24.61 -3.31 8.62
C ASP A 504 23.79 -4.34 7.83
N ASP A 505 23.31 -3.95 6.64
CA ASP A 505 22.60 -4.79 5.67
C ASP A 505 21.50 -5.67 6.30
N VAL A 506 20.53 -5.01 6.94
CA VAL A 506 19.44 -5.70 7.63
C VAL A 506 18.30 -5.97 6.66
N SER A 507 17.75 -7.19 6.66
CA SER A 507 16.57 -7.51 5.88
C SER A 507 15.51 -8.27 6.66
N LEU A 508 14.25 -7.93 6.42
CA LEU A 508 13.10 -8.67 6.90
C LEU A 508 12.24 -9.06 5.70
N THR A 509 12.00 -10.37 5.53
CA THR A 509 11.22 -10.91 4.42
C THR A 509 10.18 -11.92 4.91
N ARG A 510 9.01 -11.94 4.27
CA ARG A 510 7.93 -12.90 4.55
C ARG A 510 8.29 -14.27 3.99
N VAL A 511 8.02 -15.34 4.74
CA VAL A 511 8.18 -16.74 4.28
C VAL A 511 7.05 -17.09 3.30
N GLY A 512 7.35 -17.90 2.29
CA GLY A 512 6.57 -18.02 1.05
C GLY A 512 5.13 -18.55 1.10
N ASN A 513 4.59 -18.95 2.26
CA ASN A 513 3.17 -19.33 2.36
C ASN A 513 2.29 -18.07 2.45
N LEU A 514 1.42 -17.90 1.45
CA LEU A 514 0.50 -16.76 1.39
C LEU A 514 -0.76 -16.95 2.24
N VAL A 515 -1.08 -18.18 2.64
CA VAL A 515 -2.22 -18.49 3.52
C VAL A 515 -1.91 -18.05 4.95
N ALA A 516 -2.83 -17.29 5.53
CA ALA A 516 -2.77 -16.95 6.94
C ALA A 516 -3.51 -17.97 7.80
N GLN A 517 -2.95 -18.26 8.98
CA GLN A 517 -3.45 -19.30 9.91
C GLN A 517 -3.70 -20.65 9.21
N PRO A 518 -2.68 -21.22 8.54
CA PRO A 518 -2.84 -22.36 7.64
C PRO A 518 -3.32 -23.65 8.33
N GLY A 519 -3.05 -23.81 9.63
CA GLY A 519 -3.49 -24.94 10.46
C GLY A 519 -4.57 -24.57 11.49
N PHE A 520 -5.23 -23.41 11.38
CA PHE A 520 -6.37 -23.03 12.23
C PHE A 520 -6.12 -22.89 13.76
N GLU A 521 -4.87 -23.08 14.21
CA GLU A 521 -4.49 -23.04 15.63
C GLU A 521 -4.80 -21.71 16.33
N GLN A 522 -4.85 -20.63 15.57
CA GLN A 522 -5.05 -19.27 16.10
C GLN A 522 -6.51 -18.79 16.03
N GLN A 523 -7.44 -19.67 15.65
CA GLN A 523 -8.86 -19.37 15.65
C GLN A 523 -9.39 -19.24 17.10
N PRO A 524 -10.03 -18.10 17.46
CA PRO A 524 -10.41 -17.81 18.84
C PRO A 524 -11.68 -18.54 19.28
N SER A 525 -12.46 -19.09 18.34
CA SER A 525 -13.76 -19.69 18.59
C SER A 525 -14.03 -20.87 17.65
N THR A 526 -15.10 -21.62 17.90
CA THR A 526 -15.55 -22.69 17.00
C THR A 526 -16.20 -22.16 15.72
N SER A 527 -16.54 -20.88 15.67
CA SER A 527 -16.90 -20.19 14.42
C SER A 527 -15.63 -19.70 13.73
N ALA A 528 -15.57 -19.89 12.41
CA ALA A 528 -14.48 -19.33 11.61
C ALA A 528 -14.52 -17.79 11.67
N THR A 529 -13.34 -17.20 11.88
CA THR A 529 -13.15 -15.75 11.93
C THR A 529 -11.99 -15.34 11.02
N SER A 530 -12.00 -14.06 10.60
CA SER A 530 -10.98 -13.45 9.74
C SER A 530 -9.56 -13.94 10.11
N PRO A 531 -8.79 -14.46 9.15
CA PRO A 531 -8.99 -14.38 7.69
C PRO A 531 -9.88 -15.47 7.08
N TRP A 532 -10.27 -16.47 7.86
CA TRP A 532 -11.13 -17.57 7.41
C TRP A 532 -12.61 -17.23 7.57
N TYR A 533 -13.46 -17.73 6.67
CA TYR A 533 -14.91 -17.62 6.79
C TYR A 533 -15.61 -18.86 6.24
N ALA A 534 -16.80 -19.09 6.77
CA ALA A 534 -17.68 -20.17 6.34
C ALA A 534 -18.56 -19.71 5.17
N ASP A 535 -18.85 -20.65 4.27
CA ASP A 535 -20.00 -20.60 3.37
C ASP A 535 -20.86 -21.82 3.68
N GLY A 536 -22.16 -21.63 3.92
CA GLY A 536 -23.00 -22.65 4.53
C GLY A 536 -22.58 -22.98 5.98
N ASN A 537 -22.70 -24.24 6.37
CA ASN A 537 -22.39 -24.72 7.71
C ASN A 537 -20.95 -25.25 7.80
N ALA A 538 -20.06 -24.43 8.34
CA ALA A 538 -18.65 -24.72 8.53
C ALA A 538 -18.11 -23.99 9.79
N GLY A 539 -16.99 -24.47 10.31
CA GLY A 539 -16.40 -23.93 11.54
C GLY A 539 -15.03 -24.51 11.84
N ILE A 540 -14.62 -24.37 13.10
CA ILE A 540 -13.32 -24.81 13.61
C ILE A 540 -13.54 -25.85 14.71
N ASP A 541 -12.94 -27.02 14.54
CA ASP A 541 -12.79 -28.02 15.59
C ASP A 541 -11.63 -27.57 16.48
N ARG A 542 -11.86 -27.33 17.78
CA ARG A 542 -10.83 -26.83 18.70
C ARG A 542 -10.51 -27.84 19.79
N GLY A 543 -9.30 -28.41 19.77
CA GLY A 543 -8.84 -29.36 20.78
C GLY A 543 -9.65 -30.66 20.85
N LEU A 544 -10.35 -31.03 19.77
CA LEU A 544 -11.23 -32.21 19.72
C LEU A 544 -10.50 -33.49 19.30
N GLY A 545 -9.20 -33.41 18.99
CA GLY A 545 -8.39 -34.54 18.54
C GLY A 545 -8.66 -34.95 17.08
N PHE A 546 -9.29 -34.07 16.30
CA PHE A 546 -9.56 -34.30 14.88
C PHE A 546 -8.54 -33.69 13.92
N ALA A 547 -7.64 -32.84 14.43
CA ALA A 547 -6.63 -32.17 13.64
C ALA A 547 -5.60 -33.15 13.07
N ARG A 548 -5.00 -32.79 11.93
CA ARG A 548 -3.87 -33.53 11.36
C ARG A 548 -2.59 -33.17 12.11
N THR A 549 -2.38 -31.88 12.32
CA THR A 549 -1.30 -31.35 13.16
C THR A 549 -1.87 -30.32 14.14
N GLY A 550 -1.13 -30.04 15.21
CA GLY A 550 -1.63 -29.15 16.26
C GLY A 550 -2.89 -29.68 16.95
N ALA A 551 -3.75 -28.76 17.38
CA ALA A 551 -4.95 -29.06 18.15
C ALA A 551 -6.25 -28.77 17.39
N ASN A 552 -6.20 -27.97 16.32
CA ASN A 552 -7.37 -27.43 15.64
C ASN A 552 -7.39 -27.78 14.15
N ASN A 553 -8.58 -27.88 13.57
CA ASN A 553 -8.78 -27.98 12.12
C ASN A 553 -10.07 -27.25 11.73
N ALA A 554 -10.23 -26.93 10.44
CA ALA A 554 -11.52 -26.50 9.94
C ALA A 554 -12.41 -27.69 9.59
N TRP A 555 -13.72 -27.49 9.59
CA TRP A 555 -14.71 -28.46 9.14
C TRP A 555 -15.82 -27.79 8.34
N ALA A 556 -16.46 -28.56 7.44
CA ALA A 556 -17.76 -28.22 6.86
C ALA A 556 -18.66 -29.47 6.91
N ARG A 557 -19.91 -29.31 7.36
CA ARG A 557 -20.81 -30.45 7.62
C ARG A 557 -22.26 -30.04 7.41
N ASN A 558 -23.02 -30.82 6.65
CA ASN A 558 -24.45 -30.60 6.47
C ASN A 558 -25.10 -31.86 5.91
N THR A 559 -26.42 -31.84 5.81
CA THR A 559 -27.21 -32.85 5.10
C THR A 559 -27.64 -32.38 3.71
N GLN A 560 -27.58 -31.08 3.43
CA GLN A 560 -27.96 -30.50 2.14
C GLN A 560 -27.06 -29.32 1.73
N GLY A 561 -26.98 -29.09 0.42
CA GLY A 561 -26.39 -27.88 -0.16
C GLY A 561 -24.88 -27.79 -0.05
N TRP A 562 -24.33 -26.65 -0.48
CA TRP A 562 -22.90 -26.35 -0.47
C TRP A 562 -22.44 -25.86 0.90
N ASN A 563 -21.32 -26.38 1.38
CA ASN A 563 -20.71 -25.97 2.65
C ASN A 563 -19.18 -25.98 2.51
N ALA A 564 -18.52 -24.90 2.93
CA ALA A 564 -17.08 -24.73 2.72
C ALA A 564 -16.43 -23.83 3.77
N ILE A 565 -15.12 -24.04 3.95
CA ILE A 565 -14.23 -23.07 4.58
C ILE A 565 -13.43 -22.33 3.50
N LYS A 566 -13.28 -21.01 3.67
CA LYS A 566 -12.74 -20.11 2.64
C LYS A 566 -11.79 -19.07 3.21
N GLN A 567 -10.82 -18.66 2.41
CA GLN A 567 -9.95 -17.52 2.71
C GLN A 567 -9.71 -16.70 1.44
N GLU A 568 -9.81 -15.38 1.56
CA GLU A 568 -9.30 -14.47 0.53
C GLU A 568 -7.79 -14.31 0.72
N VAL A 569 -7.02 -14.54 -0.35
CA VAL A 569 -5.56 -14.39 -0.33
C VAL A 569 -5.13 -13.47 -1.47
N ALA A 570 -4.26 -12.52 -1.15
CA ALA A 570 -3.68 -11.62 -2.13
C ALA A 570 -2.65 -12.35 -3.01
N VAL A 571 -2.68 -12.09 -4.32
CA VAL A 571 -1.81 -12.73 -5.32
C VAL A 571 -1.28 -11.69 -6.30
N THR A 572 -0.14 -11.99 -6.91
CA THR A 572 0.40 -11.26 -8.05
C THR A 572 -0.37 -11.67 -9.31
N PRO A 573 -0.81 -10.74 -10.17
CA PRO A 573 -1.45 -11.10 -11.43
C PRO A 573 -0.54 -11.90 -12.35
N ASN A 574 -1.16 -12.70 -13.23
CA ASN A 574 -0.56 -13.53 -14.27
C ASN A 574 0.60 -14.37 -13.72
N THR A 575 0.39 -14.91 -12.52
CA THR A 575 1.39 -15.64 -11.77
C THR A 575 0.81 -17.00 -11.40
N ARG A 576 1.64 -18.03 -11.57
CA ARG A 576 1.27 -19.40 -11.22
C ARG A 576 1.52 -19.68 -9.75
N TYR A 577 0.57 -20.37 -9.14
CA TYR A 577 0.61 -20.76 -7.74
C TYR A 577 0.27 -22.23 -7.59
N THR A 578 0.89 -22.88 -6.61
CA THR A 578 0.49 -24.20 -6.11
C THR A 578 -0.22 -24.03 -4.77
N LEU A 579 -1.49 -24.45 -4.72
CA LEU A 579 -2.30 -24.57 -3.51
C LEU A 579 -2.29 -26.03 -3.04
N THR A 580 -1.94 -26.27 -1.78
CA THR A 580 -2.04 -27.58 -1.14
C THR A 580 -2.78 -27.50 0.19
N GLY A 581 -3.39 -28.60 0.60
CA GLY A 581 -4.08 -28.71 1.88
C GLY A 581 -4.39 -30.17 2.19
N TRP A 582 -4.59 -30.50 3.46
CA TRP A 582 -4.94 -31.85 3.87
C TRP A 582 -6.42 -31.94 4.15
N VAL A 583 -7.10 -32.87 3.50
CA VAL A 583 -8.54 -33.06 3.62
C VAL A 583 -8.85 -34.48 4.05
N LYS A 584 -9.80 -34.63 4.98
CA LYS A 584 -10.40 -35.88 5.41
C LYS A 584 -11.91 -35.77 5.27
N THR A 585 -12.60 -36.86 4.93
CA THR A 585 -14.06 -36.81 4.71
C THR A 585 -14.81 -37.87 5.52
N ALA A 586 -16.13 -37.68 5.61
CA ALA A 586 -17.07 -38.72 6.00
C ALA A 586 -17.03 -39.91 5.02
N GLY A 587 -17.45 -41.09 5.48
CA GLY A 587 -17.61 -42.27 4.63
C GLY A 587 -18.73 -42.15 3.58
N ALA A 588 -19.72 -41.27 3.80
CA ALA A 588 -20.83 -41.00 2.86
C ALA A 588 -20.51 -39.90 1.84
N HIS A 589 -19.28 -39.37 1.84
CA HIS A 589 -18.88 -38.28 0.96
C HIS A 589 -18.82 -38.70 -0.51
N THR A 590 -19.36 -37.86 -1.41
CA THR A 590 -19.40 -38.13 -2.86
C THR A 590 -19.10 -36.92 -3.75
N ASP A 591 -19.10 -35.71 -3.20
CA ASP A 591 -19.05 -34.48 -4.01
C ASP A 591 -18.37 -33.34 -3.24
N GLY A 592 -17.09 -33.09 -3.55
CA GLY A 592 -16.30 -32.07 -2.88
C GLY A 592 -15.14 -31.57 -3.73
N TYR A 593 -14.70 -30.35 -3.44
CA TYR A 593 -13.75 -29.60 -4.25
C TYR A 593 -12.77 -28.84 -3.37
N PHE A 594 -11.51 -28.83 -3.79
CA PHE A 594 -10.43 -28.06 -3.19
C PHE A 594 -9.78 -27.21 -4.27
N GLY A 595 -9.82 -25.89 -4.14
CA GLY A 595 -9.50 -25.02 -5.27
C GLY A 595 -9.33 -23.55 -4.94
N ALA A 596 -9.09 -22.80 -6.01
CA ALA A 596 -9.06 -21.34 -6.00
C ALA A 596 -10.00 -20.79 -7.06
N ARG A 597 -10.65 -19.66 -6.75
CA ARG A 597 -11.56 -18.98 -7.66
C ARG A 597 -11.45 -17.46 -7.55
N VAL A 598 -12.03 -16.77 -8.52
CA VAL A 598 -12.20 -15.31 -8.45
C VAL A 598 -13.13 -14.95 -7.28
N LEU A 599 -12.84 -13.85 -6.60
CA LEU A 599 -13.62 -13.38 -5.45
C LEU A 599 -15.13 -13.26 -5.74
N ARG A 600 -15.94 -13.28 -4.67
CA ARG A 600 -17.40 -13.08 -4.72
C ARG A 600 -18.14 -14.14 -5.54
N GLY A 601 -17.69 -15.38 -5.47
CA GLY A 601 -18.32 -16.47 -6.24
C GLY A 601 -18.06 -16.40 -7.73
N GLY A 602 -16.98 -15.74 -8.15
CA GLY A 602 -16.58 -15.69 -9.55
C GLY A 602 -16.08 -17.06 -10.07
N PRO A 603 -15.62 -17.10 -11.32
CA PRO A 603 -15.19 -18.32 -11.98
C PRO A 603 -14.09 -19.07 -11.21
N ILE A 604 -14.15 -20.40 -11.25
CA ILE A 604 -13.09 -21.27 -10.76
C ILE A 604 -11.82 -21.04 -11.60
N LEU A 605 -10.69 -20.81 -10.93
CA LEU A 605 -9.39 -20.68 -11.58
C LEU A 605 -8.80 -22.07 -11.80
N ASN A 606 -8.80 -22.90 -10.76
CA ASN A 606 -8.63 -24.34 -10.85
C ASN A 606 -9.09 -25.01 -9.54
N GLU A 607 -9.43 -26.29 -9.61
CA GLU A 607 -9.81 -27.09 -8.45
C GLU A 607 -9.50 -28.57 -8.68
N VAL A 608 -9.36 -29.31 -7.59
CA VAL A 608 -9.32 -30.77 -7.59
C VAL A 608 -10.59 -31.29 -6.94
N PRO A 609 -11.38 -32.10 -7.68
CA PRO A 609 -12.51 -32.78 -7.09
C PRO A 609 -12.03 -33.98 -6.27
N PHE A 610 -12.66 -34.21 -5.12
CA PHE A 610 -12.51 -35.42 -4.32
C PHE A 610 -13.88 -36.08 -4.18
N THR A 611 -14.29 -36.81 -5.22
CA THR A 611 -15.65 -37.38 -5.34
C THR A 611 -15.83 -38.75 -4.67
N GLN A 612 -14.85 -39.17 -3.87
CA GLN A 612 -14.86 -40.42 -3.12
C GLN A 612 -14.38 -40.15 -1.69
N PRO A 613 -14.78 -40.96 -0.69
CA PRO A 613 -14.35 -40.75 0.68
C PRO A 613 -12.82 -40.81 0.86
N LEU A 614 -12.26 -39.79 1.52
CA LEU A 614 -10.87 -39.73 1.97
C LEU A 614 -10.81 -40.29 3.40
N GLY A 615 -10.59 -41.60 3.53
CA GLY A 615 -10.64 -42.31 4.83
C GLY A 615 -9.65 -41.83 5.89
N SER A 616 -8.58 -41.16 5.48
CA SER A 616 -7.62 -40.43 6.32
C SER A 616 -7.30 -39.08 5.69
N TYR A 617 -6.60 -38.21 6.43
CA TYR A 617 -6.10 -36.96 5.87
C TYR A 617 -5.25 -37.23 4.64
N THR A 618 -5.71 -36.72 3.52
CA THR A 618 -5.08 -36.86 2.20
C THR A 618 -4.68 -35.48 1.72
N ARG A 619 -3.43 -35.33 1.29
CA ARG A 619 -2.95 -34.07 0.74
C ARG A 619 -3.51 -33.87 -0.66
N LEU A 620 -4.28 -32.81 -0.85
CA LEU A 620 -4.74 -32.33 -2.14
C LEU A 620 -3.79 -31.23 -2.63
N SER A 621 -3.62 -31.13 -3.94
CA SER A 621 -2.73 -30.18 -4.59
C SER A 621 -3.33 -29.72 -5.91
N VAL A 622 -3.39 -28.41 -6.11
CA VAL A 622 -3.89 -27.81 -7.34
C VAL A 622 -3.02 -26.62 -7.73
N THR A 623 -2.63 -26.58 -9.00
CA THR A 623 -1.91 -25.45 -9.57
C THR A 623 -2.89 -24.57 -10.33
N PHE A 624 -2.84 -23.25 -10.13
CA PHE A 624 -3.66 -22.29 -10.88
C PHE A 624 -2.85 -21.07 -11.28
N ASP A 625 -3.30 -20.38 -12.33
CA ASP A 625 -2.82 -19.05 -12.69
C ASP A 625 -3.79 -18.02 -12.10
N SER A 626 -3.25 -16.98 -11.46
CA SER A 626 -4.07 -15.90 -10.89
C SER A 626 -4.82 -15.09 -11.94
N GLY A 627 -4.44 -15.19 -13.22
CA GLY A 627 -4.94 -14.32 -14.28
C GLY A 627 -4.74 -12.85 -13.92
N SER A 628 -5.61 -11.95 -14.36
CA SER A 628 -5.51 -10.53 -14.00
C SER A 628 -5.87 -10.20 -12.55
N ASN A 629 -6.07 -11.20 -11.67
CA ASN A 629 -6.54 -10.98 -10.31
C ASN A 629 -5.39 -10.65 -9.36
N HIS A 630 -5.65 -9.73 -8.43
CA HIS A 630 -4.75 -9.40 -7.32
C HIS A 630 -5.12 -10.06 -5.99
N SER A 631 -6.27 -10.73 -5.97
CA SER A 631 -6.77 -11.52 -4.86
C SER A 631 -7.58 -12.68 -5.42
N VAL A 632 -7.53 -13.82 -4.75
CA VAL A 632 -8.32 -15.01 -5.06
C VAL A 632 -8.98 -15.55 -3.79
N GLU A 633 -10.06 -16.28 -3.95
CA GLU A 633 -10.71 -17.01 -2.86
C GLU A 633 -10.26 -18.47 -2.93
N LEU A 634 -9.55 -18.92 -1.90
CA LEU A 634 -9.24 -20.33 -1.68
C LEU A 634 -10.42 -20.99 -1.00
N PHE A 635 -10.72 -22.23 -1.36
CA PHE A 635 -11.82 -22.96 -0.73
C PHE A 635 -11.55 -24.46 -0.63
N ALA A 636 -12.10 -25.04 0.42
CA ALA A 636 -12.31 -26.47 0.58
C ALA A 636 -13.78 -26.67 0.97
N GLY A 637 -14.55 -27.39 0.15
CA GLY A 637 -15.99 -27.51 0.36
C GLY A 637 -16.59 -28.78 -0.23
N MET A 638 -17.84 -29.03 0.14
CA MET A 638 -18.61 -30.19 -0.27
C MET A 638 -20.08 -29.86 -0.50
N TRP A 639 -20.72 -30.63 -1.39
CA TRP A 639 -22.17 -30.68 -1.52
C TRP A 639 -22.72 -31.86 -0.72
N ALA A 640 -23.70 -31.60 0.14
CA ALA A 640 -24.43 -32.65 0.84
C ALA A 640 -25.73 -32.98 0.09
N HIS A 641 -26.00 -34.29 -0.07
CA HIS A 641 -27.06 -34.83 -0.93
C HIS A 641 -28.06 -35.69 -0.13
N GLY A 642 -28.56 -35.18 0.99
CA GLY A 642 -29.58 -35.83 1.83
C GLY A 642 -29.02 -36.76 2.92
N THR A 643 -27.70 -36.88 3.04
CA THR A 643 -27.00 -37.63 4.09
C THR A 643 -26.08 -36.73 4.89
N ASP A 644 -25.82 -37.07 6.15
CA ASP A 644 -24.82 -36.37 6.96
C ASP A 644 -23.43 -36.55 6.36
N THR A 645 -22.95 -35.50 5.69
CA THR A 645 -21.65 -35.46 5.01
C THR A 645 -20.80 -34.39 5.68
N TRP A 646 -19.51 -34.66 5.82
CA TRP A 646 -18.56 -33.70 6.38
C TRP A 646 -17.18 -33.81 5.74
N ILE A 647 -16.45 -32.70 5.79
CA ILE A 647 -15.02 -32.62 5.51
C ILE A 647 -14.30 -31.98 6.71
N GLN A 648 -13.05 -32.36 6.92
CA GLN A 648 -12.10 -31.71 7.81
C GLN A 648 -10.88 -31.29 6.99
N VAL A 649 -10.38 -30.10 7.27
CA VAL A 649 -9.34 -29.42 6.47
C VAL A 649 -8.27 -28.90 7.41
N ASP A 650 -7.01 -29.16 7.07
CA ASP A 650 -5.85 -28.76 7.86
C ASP A 650 -4.65 -28.44 6.97
N ASP A 651 -3.69 -27.69 7.50
CA ASP A 651 -2.38 -27.40 6.90
C ASP A 651 -2.44 -26.93 5.44
N VAL A 652 -3.14 -25.82 5.22
CA VAL A 652 -3.32 -25.21 3.89
C VAL A 652 -2.13 -24.32 3.53
N SER A 653 -1.61 -24.44 2.32
CA SER A 653 -0.48 -23.65 1.85
C SER A 653 -0.68 -23.18 0.42
N LEU A 654 -0.37 -21.91 0.16
CA LEU A 654 -0.34 -21.32 -1.17
C LEU A 654 1.05 -20.74 -1.41
N THR A 655 1.78 -21.30 -2.36
CA THR A 655 3.13 -20.84 -2.72
C THR A 655 3.18 -20.42 -4.19
N ARG A 656 3.89 -19.34 -4.45
CA ARG A 656 4.24 -18.91 -5.80
C ARG A 656 5.22 -19.90 -6.43
N GLU A 657 5.03 -20.25 -7.70
CA GLU A 657 5.95 -21.09 -8.48
C GLU A 657 7.15 -20.31 -9.04
#